data_AF-A0A3D8S6W4-F1
#
_entry.id   AF-A0A3D8S6W4-F1
#
_cell.length_a   1.000
_cell.length_b   1.000
_cell.length_c   1.000
_cell.angle_alpha   90.00
_cell.angle_beta   90.00
_cell.angle_gamma   90.00
#
_symmetry.space_group_name_H-M   'P 1'
#
loop_
_entity.id
_entity.type
_entity.pdbx_description
1 polymer ?
#
loop_
_entity_poly.entity_id
_entity_poly.type
_entity_poly.pdbx_seq_one_letter_code
_entity_poly.pdbx_strand_id
1 'polypeptide(L)'
;MAPPPQWVKDLKPSGPQGSDLLEAERAKSKINVEKLSEFLFTKAVLERKERILKILMAEKVFDKSNNYFDGRVDKFKTALARAKRMRQLQVKHNWTNADLEVADSLISEPGPYGLHASMFLTTLRGQGTPEQHKLFSEPAENYKIIGCYAQTELGHGSNVRGLETTCTWNPEDKTFTLHSPHLTASKWWIGSLGRTATHAVVMAQLIIKGRSYGPHPFVCQIRDMKTHLPLDGVYVGDIGPKFGYNTMDNGFLLLNKVKIPHINMLAKFSSVDPETSKYLKPSSPSLIYGTLTWVRSTIVLQSGGVLARGVTIATRYAAVRRQFQDRDSTDSSGSENQVLNYSMVQFRLLPLLASCFALHFTGKAMMGLYQENQKNMQKVAQGNADASRGAGPEETHSGSDLLADLHATSCGLKALGSTTAAEGLEVCRRACGGHGYSQFGGIGSWYADYLPTTTWEGDNYMLTQQVARYLLKSARSVLKGDAPSNDTTRIFTTFLKKQDMGAAHDVLGSDSDLVAAFAWRTSFLTFEALKHRDLEKESWNSLLVDFWRLSTAHSQYLVVKNFYDALQDESLRYTLDPETVSVLHKLFRLYALNTLEKEASEFYSSAAVTVRQIQLARTKSVMKLLEEVRPHALRLVDAWQFPDWQLDSSLGRKDGKVYEDMFYRASQLNPLNGLTIDPYPDSDVLVKNDETAKFKAKL
;
A
#
# COMPACT_ATOMS: atom_id res chain seq x y z
N MET A 1 38.27 11.32 13.51
CA MET A 1 37.72 12.61 13.91
C MET A 1 37.91 12.73 15.41
N ALA A 2 38.29 13.90 15.91
CA ALA A 2 38.24 14.15 17.35
C ALA A 2 36.78 14.03 17.85
N PRO A 3 36.52 13.45 19.04
CA PRO A 3 35.17 13.43 19.60
C PRO A 3 34.65 14.87 19.75
N PRO A 4 33.32 15.09 19.71
CA PRO A 4 32.76 16.43 19.90
C PRO A 4 33.33 17.06 21.19
N PRO A 5 33.83 18.30 21.12
CA PRO A 5 34.41 18.97 22.28
C PRO A 5 33.32 19.22 23.33
N GLN A 6 33.72 19.32 24.60
CA GLN A 6 32.78 19.38 25.73
C GLN A 6 31.78 20.53 25.58
N TRP A 7 32.23 21.71 25.15
CA TRP A 7 31.34 22.87 24.95
C TRP A 7 30.20 22.61 23.96
N VAL A 8 30.41 21.76 22.93
CA VAL A 8 29.34 21.37 22.00
C VAL A 8 28.35 20.41 22.66
N LYS A 9 28.85 19.47 23.48
CA LYS A 9 28.02 18.52 24.22
C LYS A 9 27.15 19.20 25.28
N ASP A 10 27.62 20.35 25.78
CA ASP A 10 26.90 21.14 26.78
C ASP A 10 25.79 22.03 26.18
N LEU A 11 25.77 22.21 24.84
CA LEU A 11 24.73 22.97 24.16
C LEU A 11 23.37 22.28 24.28
N LYS A 12 22.34 23.09 24.55
CA LYS A 12 20.93 22.67 24.56
C LYS A 12 20.13 23.53 23.59
N PRO A 13 19.00 23.02 23.06
CA PRO A 13 18.07 23.85 22.31
C PRO A 13 17.66 25.08 23.12
N SER A 14 17.55 26.23 22.45
CA SER A 14 16.92 27.41 23.04
C SER A 14 15.48 27.07 23.45
N GLY A 15 15.05 27.50 24.64
CA GLY A 15 13.77 27.10 25.22
C GLY A 15 12.52 27.54 24.42
N PRO A 16 11.33 26.98 24.74
CA PRO A 16 11.07 25.82 25.58
C PRO A 16 11.58 24.52 24.93
N GLN A 17 11.85 23.49 25.74
CA GLN A 17 12.36 22.23 25.21
C GLN A 17 11.27 21.45 24.48
N GLY A 18 11.66 20.69 23.45
CA GLY A 18 10.71 19.90 22.67
C GLY A 18 9.99 18.84 23.49
N SER A 19 10.64 18.30 24.53
CA SER A 19 10.03 17.39 25.51
C SER A 19 8.84 18.04 26.21
N ASP A 20 9.04 19.26 26.70
CA ASP A 20 8.06 19.99 27.49
C ASP A 20 6.88 20.40 26.61
N LEU A 21 7.16 20.80 25.37
CA LEU A 21 6.14 21.09 24.37
C LEU A 21 5.27 19.87 24.06
N LEU A 22 5.86 18.69 23.81
CA LEU A 22 5.07 17.48 23.53
C LEU A 22 4.30 16.98 24.75
N GLU A 23 4.86 17.12 25.95
CA GLU A 23 4.14 16.79 27.20
C GLU A 23 2.92 17.71 27.38
N ALA A 24 3.11 19.02 27.25
CA ALA A 24 2.03 20.00 27.31
C ALA A 24 0.95 19.73 26.25
N GLU A 25 1.34 19.36 25.04
CA GLU A 25 0.41 18.99 23.97
C GLU A 25 -0.38 17.71 24.28
N ARG A 26 0.26 16.67 24.82
CA ARG A 26 -0.44 15.44 25.22
C ARG A 26 -1.45 15.68 26.33
N ALA A 27 -1.16 16.61 27.24
CA ALA A 27 -2.03 16.99 28.34
C ALA A 27 -3.32 17.71 27.89
N LYS A 28 -3.37 18.26 26.66
CA LYS A 28 -4.56 18.95 26.11
C LYS A 28 -5.73 18.02 25.76
N SER A 29 -5.54 16.69 25.81
CA SER A 29 -6.52 15.72 25.34
C SER A 29 -6.67 14.53 26.29
N LYS A 30 -7.90 14.16 26.63
CA LYS A 30 -8.18 13.03 27.53
C LYS A 30 -8.35 11.68 26.81
N ILE A 31 -8.36 11.66 25.46
CA ILE A 31 -8.38 10.44 24.63
C ILE A 31 -7.50 9.36 25.24
N ASN A 32 -8.08 8.20 25.57
CA ASN A 32 -7.31 7.09 26.08
C ASN A 32 -6.55 6.39 24.93
N VAL A 33 -5.27 6.72 24.79
CA VAL A 33 -4.40 6.17 23.73
C VAL A 33 -4.31 4.66 23.77
N GLU A 34 -4.29 4.02 24.94
CA GLU A 34 -4.20 2.56 25.06
C GLU A 34 -5.46 1.90 24.51
N LYS A 35 -6.64 2.35 24.97
CA LYS A 35 -7.94 1.86 24.45
C LYS A 35 -8.10 2.11 22.96
N LEU A 36 -7.71 3.29 22.47
CA LEU A 36 -7.77 3.59 21.03
C LEU A 36 -6.81 2.70 20.23
N SER A 37 -5.59 2.45 20.73
CA SER A 37 -4.63 1.55 20.10
C SER A 37 -5.17 0.11 20.05
N GLU A 38 -5.74 -0.37 21.16
CA GLU A 38 -6.37 -1.70 21.23
C GLU A 38 -7.56 -1.81 20.30
N PHE A 39 -8.36 -0.75 20.13
CA PHE A 39 -9.45 -0.74 19.16
C PHE A 39 -8.92 -0.80 17.70
N LEU A 40 -7.85 -0.05 17.40
CA LEU A 40 -7.26 -0.04 16.07
C LEU A 40 -6.61 -1.39 15.71
N PHE A 41 -5.88 -2.01 16.62
CA PHE A 41 -5.00 -3.16 16.31
C PHE A 41 -5.32 -4.44 17.08
N THR A 42 -6.13 -4.41 18.13
CA THR A 42 -6.27 -5.44 19.19
C THR A 42 -5.06 -5.55 20.11
N LYS A 43 -5.31 -5.89 21.37
CA LYS A 43 -4.27 -6.12 22.39
C LYS A 43 -3.24 -7.17 21.96
N ALA A 44 -3.69 -8.29 21.39
CA ALA A 44 -2.82 -9.38 20.95
C ALA A 44 -1.81 -8.95 19.87
N VAL A 45 -2.21 -8.08 18.94
CA VAL A 45 -1.29 -7.56 17.89
C VAL A 45 -0.27 -6.59 18.50
N LEU A 46 -0.69 -5.74 19.45
CA LEU A 46 0.22 -4.82 20.15
C LEU A 46 1.28 -5.57 20.97
N GLU A 47 0.86 -6.59 21.73
CA GLU A 47 1.77 -7.46 22.50
C GLU A 47 2.73 -8.24 21.59
N ARG A 48 2.24 -8.73 20.44
CA ARG A 48 3.08 -9.36 19.40
C ARG A 48 4.14 -8.38 18.89
N LYS A 49 3.74 -7.15 18.56
CA LYS A 49 4.65 -6.10 18.07
C LYS A 49 5.75 -5.80 19.07
N GLU A 50 5.41 -5.63 20.35
CA GLU A 50 6.38 -5.37 21.41
C GLU A 50 7.36 -6.53 21.61
N ARG A 51 6.85 -7.77 21.65
CA ARG A 51 7.71 -8.97 21.76
C ARG A 51 8.71 -9.07 20.61
N ILE A 52 8.25 -8.87 19.38
CA ILE A 52 9.10 -8.98 18.19
C ILE A 52 10.10 -7.83 18.12
N LEU A 53 9.69 -6.61 18.46
CA LEU A 53 10.58 -5.45 18.52
C LEU A 53 11.78 -5.71 19.45
N LYS A 54 11.55 -6.26 20.64
CA LYS A 54 12.62 -6.62 21.58
C LYS A 54 13.61 -7.62 20.98
N ILE A 55 13.12 -8.61 20.24
CA ILE A 55 13.97 -9.60 19.58
C ILE A 55 14.81 -8.94 18.47
N LEU A 56 14.20 -8.09 17.64
CA LEU A 56 14.91 -7.40 16.55
C LEU A 56 15.97 -6.42 17.09
N MET A 57 15.67 -5.66 18.13
CA MET A 57 16.60 -4.70 18.73
C MET A 57 17.81 -5.36 19.41
N ALA A 58 17.70 -6.63 19.81
CA ALA A 58 18.80 -7.38 20.39
C ALA A 58 19.84 -7.87 19.35
N GLU A 59 19.52 -7.75 18.06
CA GLU A 59 20.28 -8.35 16.96
C GLU A 59 21.00 -7.26 16.17
N LYS A 60 22.34 -7.30 16.19
CA LYS A 60 23.21 -6.25 15.60
C LYS A 60 22.93 -5.98 14.12
N VAL A 61 22.55 -7.00 13.34
CA VAL A 61 22.29 -6.88 11.91
C VAL A 61 21.11 -5.95 11.58
N PHE A 62 20.19 -5.72 12.54
CA PHE A 62 19.08 -4.80 12.37
C PHE A 62 19.38 -3.39 12.89
N ASP A 63 20.63 -3.08 13.25
CA ASP A 63 21.06 -1.71 13.50
C ASP A 63 20.85 -0.86 12.24
N LYS A 64 20.19 0.30 12.40
CA LYS A 64 19.77 1.18 11.31
C LYS A 64 20.68 2.39 11.12
N SER A 65 21.71 2.56 11.95
CA SER A 65 22.53 3.78 11.97
C SER A 65 23.22 4.07 10.62
N ASN A 66 23.56 3.03 9.86
CA ASN A 66 24.24 3.13 8.57
C ASN A 66 23.31 3.21 7.35
N ASN A 67 21.99 3.07 7.52
CA ASN A 67 21.04 2.99 6.40
C ASN A 67 21.09 4.20 5.45
N TYR A 68 21.48 5.37 5.96
CA TYR A 68 21.51 6.62 5.20
C TYR A 68 22.77 6.76 4.34
N PHE A 69 23.87 6.10 4.73
CA PHE A 69 25.19 6.37 4.17
C PHE A 69 25.64 5.31 3.16
N ASP A 70 25.02 4.12 3.21
CA ASP A 70 25.40 3.02 2.32
C ASP A 70 25.04 3.30 0.85
N GLY A 71 25.98 2.97 -0.03
CA GLY A 71 25.74 2.84 -1.46
C GLY A 71 24.86 1.62 -1.77
N ARG A 72 24.33 1.56 -3.00
CA ARG A 72 23.35 0.53 -3.40
C ARG A 72 23.81 -0.92 -3.13
N VAL A 73 25.07 -1.24 -3.43
CA VAL A 73 25.60 -2.59 -3.23
C VAL A 73 25.66 -2.96 -1.75
N ASP A 74 26.09 -2.04 -0.90
CA ASP A 74 26.17 -2.26 0.54
C ASP A 74 24.76 -2.34 1.16
N LYS A 75 23.82 -1.50 0.73
CA LYS A 75 22.39 -1.60 1.09
C LYS A 75 21.81 -2.97 0.79
N PHE A 76 22.07 -3.51 -0.40
CA PHE A 76 21.60 -4.85 -0.76
C PHE A 76 22.23 -5.95 0.11
N LYS A 77 23.54 -5.88 0.39
CA LYS A 77 24.22 -6.85 1.27
C LYS A 77 23.65 -6.81 2.68
N THR A 78 23.44 -5.62 3.23
CA THR A 78 22.82 -5.42 4.55
C THR A 78 21.39 -5.96 4.58
N ALA A 79 20.57 -5.62 3.59
CA ALA A 79 19.19 -6.13 3.49
C ALA A 79 19.14 -7.65 3.31
N LEU A 80 20.07 -8.25 2.56
CA LEU A 80 20.19 -9.70 2.43
C LEU A 80 20.60 -10.37 3.76
N ALA A 81 21.54 -9.77 4.51
CA ALA A 81 21.92 -10.25 5.82
C ALA A 81 20.74 -10.21 6.81
N ARG A 82 19.99 -9.10 6.81
CA ARG A 82 18.75 -8.94 7.58
C ARG A 82 17.69 -9.96 7.20
N ALA A 83 17.44 -10.17 5.91
CA ALA A 83 16.45 -11.14 5.42
C ALA A 83 16.83 -12.58 5.80
N LYS A 84 18.12 -12.95 5.72
CA LYS A 84 18.61 -14.24 6.22
C LYS A 84 18.45 -14.38 7.72
N ARG A 85 18.79 -13.34 8.49
CA ARG A 85 18.63 -13.36 9.94
C ARG A 85 17.17 -13.45 10.35
N MET A 86 16.28 -12.75 9.65
CA MET A 86 14.84 -12.82 9.83
C MET A 86 14.34 -14.27 9.73
N ARG A 87 14.75 -15.00 8.68
CA ARG A 87 14.40 -16.41 8.54
C ARG A 87 14.97 -17.28 9.66
N GLN A 88 16.20 -17.05 10.09
CA GLN A 88 16.80 -17.77 11.22
C GLN A 88 16.03 -17.54 12.53
N LEU A 89 15.62 -16.30 12.78
CA LEU A 89 14.80 -15.95 13.95
C LEU A 89 13.41 -16.56 13.85
N GLN A 90 12.82 -16.59 12.66
CA GLN A 90 11.53 -17.21 12.42
C GLN A 90 11.57 -18.69 12.85
N VAL A 91 12.60 -19.42 12.45
CA VAL A 91 12.80 -20.82 12.84
C VAL A 91 13.10 -20.93 14.33
N LYS A 92 14.05 -20.16 14.85
CA LYS A 92 14.48 -20.20 16.26
C LYS A 92 13.34 -19.95 17.25
N HIS A 93 12.45 -19.01 16.92
CA HIS A 93 11.35 -18.59 17.79
C HIS A 93 10.00 -19.18 17.37
N ASN A 94 9.98 -20.06 16.38
CA ASN A 94 8.78 -20.71 15.84
C ASN A 94 7.68 -19.69 15.46
N TRP A 95 8.09 -18.62 14.80
CA TRP A 95 7.21 -17.52 14.41
C TRP A 95 6.18 -17.94 13.36
N THR A 96 4.94 -17.56 13.60
CA THR A 96 3.85 -17.66 12.63
C THR A 96 4.04 -16.66 11.48
N ASN A 97 3.25 -16.79 10.41
CA ASN A 97 3.26 -15.79 9.33
C ASN A 97 2.88 -14.38 9.83
N ALA A 98 1.94 -14.28 10.78
CA ALA A 98 1.57 -13.00 11.36
C ALA A 98 2.70 -12.39 12.23
N ASP A 99 3.55 -13.21 12.84
CA ASP A 99 4.76 -12.72 13.50
C ASP A 99 5.76 -12.18 12.46
N LEU A 100 5.97 -12.91 11.36
CA LEU A 100 6.86 -12.47 10.28
C LEU A 100 6.40 -11.14 9.65
N GLU A 101 5.10 -10.99 9.38
CA GLU A 101 4.53 -9.74 8.84
C GLU A 101 4.75 -8.54 9.78
N VAL A 102 4.63 -8.76 11.10
CA VAL A 102 4.93 -7.73 12.09
C VAL A 102 6.42 -7.39 12.11
N ALA A 103 7.29 -8.40 12.00
CA ALA A 103 8.73 -8.20 11.95
C ALA A 103 9.16 -7.41 10.70
N ASP A 104 8.63 -7.76 9.53
CA ASP A 104 8.87 -7.02 8.27
C ASP A 104 8.38 -5.57 8.36
N SER A 105 7.19 -5.36 8.93
CA SER A 105 6.64 -4.02 9.18
C SER A 105 7.55 -3.18 10.09
N LEU A 106 8.05 -3.75 11.18
CA LEU A 106 8.94 -3.08 12.12
C LEU A 106 10.30 -2.71 11.51
N ILE A 107 10.89 -3.61 10.71
CA ILE A 107 12.12 -3.30 9.97
C ILE A 107 11.88 -2.12 9.02
N SER A 108 10.72 -2.11 8.36
CA SER A 108 10.35 -1.06 7.41
C SER A 108 11.34 -0.92 6.25
N GLU A 109 11.81 -2.05 5.73
CA GLU A 109 12.76 -2.13 4.62
C GLU A 109 12.30 -3.23 3.66
N PRO A 110 12.31 -2.99 2.33
CA PRO A 110 12.09 -4.06 1.36
C PRO A 110 13.22 -5.11 1.42
N GLY A 111 12.89 -6.35 1.78
CA GLY A 111 13.86 -7.44 1.87
C GLY A 111 13.98 -8.26 0.58
N PRO A 112 15.16 -8.81 0.21
CA PRO A 112 15.33 -9.62 -1.01
C PRO A 112 14.47 -10.88 -1.11
N TYR A 113 13.85 -11.34 -0.02
CA TYR A 113 12.88 -12.45 -0.01
C TYR A 113 11.41 -11.98 -0.09
N GLY A 114 11.15 -10.68 -0.23
CA GLY A 114 9.81 -10.11 -0.20
C GLY A 114 8.89 -10.71 -1.26
N LEU A 115 9.32 -10.81 -2.51
CA LEU A 115 8.50 -11.38 -3.59
C LEU A 115 8.36 -12.90 -3.50
N HIS A 116 9.33 -13.58 -2.88
CA HIS A 116 9.19 -14.99 -2.56
C HIS A 116 8.00 -15.21 -1.62
N ALA A 117 7.94 -14.44 -0.53
CA ALA A 117 6.89 -14.57 0.47
C ALA A 117 5.51 -14.10 -0.04
N SER A 118 5.44 -12.93 -0.69
CA SER A 118 4.16 -12.27 -1.00
C SER A 118 3.52 -12.75 -2.30
N MET A 119 4.30 -13.10 -3.33
CA MET A 119 3.78 -13.41 -4.66
C MET A 119 4.05 -14.86 -5.05
N PHE A 120 5.27 -15.34 -4.92
CA PHE A 120 5.64 -16.69 -5.36
C PHE A 120 4.90 -17.77 -4.55
N LEU A 121 5.00 -17.77 -3.22
CA LEU A 121 4.28 -18.71 -2.36
C LEU A 121 2.75 -18.61 -2.52
N THR A 122 2.21 -17.38 -2.58
CA THR A 122 0.77 -17.15 -2.78
C THR A 122 0.29 -17.73 -4.11
N THR A 123 1.08 -17.57 -5.18
CA THR A 123 0.75 -18.12 -6.50
C THR A 123 0.82 -19.64 -6.51
N LEU A 124 1.86 -20.25 -5.92
CA LEU A 124 1.97 -21.69 -5.82
C LEU A 124 0.80 -22.31 -5.05
N ARG A 125 0.45 -21.78 -3.87
CA ARG A 125 -0.71 -22.23 -3.06
C ARG A 125 -2.04 -22.01 -3.78
N GLY A 126 -2.16 -20.87 -4.46
CA GLY A 126 -3.38 -20.42 -5.10
C GLY A 126 -3.72 -21.20 -6.37
N GLN A 127 -2.70 -21.55 -7.17
CA GLN A 127 -2.83 -22.04 -8.54
C GLN A 127 -2.21 -23.41 -8.79
N GLY A 128 -1.48 -24.00 -7.83
CA GLY A 128 -0.91 -25.33 -7.93
C GLY A 128 -1.90 -26.46 -7.62
N THR A 129 -1.65 -27.64 -8.20
CA THR A 129 -2.27 -28.91 -7.80
C THR A 129 -1.55 -29.51 -6.58
N PRO A 130 -2.12 -30.52 -5.88
CA PRO A 130 -1.45 -31.19 -4.77
C PRO A 130 -0.06 -31.74 -5.11
N GLU A 131 0.13 -32.27 -6.32
CA GLU A 131 1.41 -32.80 -6.80
C GLU A 131 2.42 -31.66 -7.00
N GLN A 132 1.96 -30.54 -7.55
CA GLN A 132 2.78 -29.33 -7.73
C GLN A 132 3.14 -28.69 -6.39
N HIS A 133 2.26 -28.79 -5.38
CA HIS A 133 2.58 -28.34 -4.04
C HIS A 133 3.74 -29.13 -3.43
N LYS A 134 3.75 -30.45 -3.57
CA LYS A 134 4.87 -31.29 -3.12
C LYS A 134 6.17 -30.93 -3.82
N LEU A 135 6.11 -30.68 -5.13
CA LEU A 135 7.30 -30.40 -5.94
C LEU A 135 7.86 -28.99 -5.73
N PHE A 136 6.99 -27.99 -5.59
CA PHE A 136 7.39 -26.58 -5.59
C PHE A 136 7.06 -25.85 -4.29
N SER A 137 5.83 -25.99 -3.76
CA SER A 137 5.40 -25.25 -2.56
C SER A 137 6.16 -25.70 -1.32
N GLU A 138 6.23 -26.99 -1.03
CA GLU A 138 6.88 -27.49 0.20
C GLU A 138 8.38 -27.12 0.26
N PRO A 139 9.19 -27.26 -0.80
CA PRO A 139 10.56 -26.77 -0.79
C PRO A 139 10.65 -25.24 -0.68
N ALA A 140 9.73 -24.52 -1.31
CA ALA A 140 9.69 -23.05 -1.25
C ALA A 140 9.36 -22.54 0.16
N GLU A 141 8.37 -23.10 0.84
CA GLU A 141 8.02 -22.75 2.22
C GLU A 141 9.17 -23.00 3.21
N ASN A 142 10.01 -23.97 2.88
CA ASN A 142 11.21 -24.29 3.63
C ASN A 142 12.46 -23.50 3.17
N TYR A 143 12.30 -22.54 2.25
CA TYR A 143 13.39 -21.73 1.68
C TYR A 143 14.49 -22.56 0.99
N LYS A 144 14.17 -23.80 0.60
CA LYS A 144 15.02 -24.63 -0.27
C LYS A 144 14.90 -24.20 -1.73
N ILE A 145 13.78 -23.59 -2.10
CA ILE A 145 13.57 -22.85 -3.34
C ILE A 145 13.33 -21.39 -2.98
N ILE A 146 14.06 -20.47 -3.61
CA ILE A 146 13.76 -19.04 -3.52
C ILE A 146 13.17 -18.61 -4.85
N GLY A 147 12.02 -17.96 -4.79
CA GLY A 147 11.18 -17.73 -5.96
C GLY A 147 10.86 -16.26 -6.18
N CYS A 148 10.49 -15.92 -7.40
CA CYS A 148 9.97 -14.61 -7.78
C CYS A 148 8.77 -14.75 -8.74
N TYR A 149 8.03 -13.67 -8.97
CA TYR A 149 6.87 -13.64 -9.85
C TYR A 149 7.16 -12.83 -11.11
N ALA A 150 7.52 -13.51 -12.19
CA ALA A 150 8.00 -12.94 -13.44
C ALA A 150 6.85 -12.72 -14.45
N GLN A 151 6.06 -11.68 -14.23
CA GLN A 151 4.96 -11.30 -15.11
C GLN A 151 5.33 -10.18 -16.09
N THR A 152 5.58 -8.98 -15.55
CA THR A 152 5.82 -7.76 -16.30
C THR A 152 7.00 -7.92 -17.26
N GLU A 153 6.83 -7.37 -18.45
CA GLU A 153 7.83 -7.32 -19.50
C GLU A 153 8.25 -5.88 -19.79
N LEU A 154 9.37 -5.72 -20.48
CA LEU A 154 9.85 -4.41 -20.92
C LEU A 154 8.81 -3.68 -21.79
N GLY A 155 8.09 -4.41 -22.65
CA GLY A 155 7.00 -3.89 -23.49
C GLY A 155 5.61 -3.86 -22.83
N HIS A 156 5.38 -4.66 -21.77
CA HIS A 156 4.04 -4.92 -21.25
C HIS A 156 3.97 -4.98 -19.72
N GLY A 157 3.30 -3.97 -19.12
CA GLY A 157 2.94 -3.93 -17.70
C GLY A 157 1.44 -4.13 -17.47
N SER A 158 0.67 -3.04 -17.57
CA SER A 158 -0.79 -3.06 -17.31
C SER A 158 -1.57 -3.99 -18.25
N ASN A 159 -1.16 -4.11 -19.52
CA ASN A 159 -1.78 -5.02 -20.48
C ASN A 159 -1.15 -6.42 -20.43
N VAL A 160 -1.45 -7.19 -19.38
CA VAL A 160 -0.95 -8.56 -19.19
C VAL A 160 -1.37 -9.50 -20.33
N ARG A 161 -2.49 -9.24 -21.01
CA ARG A 161 -2.91 -10.05 -22.16
C ARG A 161 -1.95 -9.93 -23.35
N GLY A 162 -1.23 -8.81 -23.43
CA GLY A 162 -0.27 -8.51 -24.49
C GLY A 162 1.12 -9.07 -24.27
N LEU A 163 1.39 -9.81 -23.18
CA LEU A 163 2.72 -10.38 -22.93
C LEU A 163 3.24 -11.15 -24.15
N GLU A 164 4.52 -10.99 -24.44
CA GLU A 164 5.21 -11.51 -25.62
C GLU A 164 5.99 -12.80 -25.32
N THR A 165 6.37 -13.05 -24.06
CA THR A 165 7.00 -14.33 -23.69
C THR A 165 6.08 -15.48 -24.04
N THR A 166 6.59 -16.50 -24.73
CA THR A 166 5.82 -17.66 -25.17
C THR A 166 6.19 -18.91 -24.38
N CYS A 167 5.23 -19.83 -24.27
CA CYS A 167 5.41 -21.16 -23.70
C CYS A 167 4.71 -22.18 -24.61
N THR A 168 5.46 -22.85 -25.48
CA THR A 168 4.90 -23.74 -26.50
C THR A 168 4.89 -25.19 -26.03
N TRP A 169 3.74 -25.86 -26.14
CA TRP A 169 3.58 -27.28 -25.83
C TRP A 169 4.24 -28.19 -26.88
N ASN A 170 5.05 -29.14 -26.41
CA ASN A 170 5.74 -30.16 -27.22
C ASN A 170 5.09 -31.54 -26.96
N PRO A 171 4.28 -32.06 -27.90
CA PRO A 171 3.52 -33.29 -27.68
C PRO A 171 4.38 -34.57 -27.71
N GLU A 172 5.55 -34.53 -28.33
CA GLU A 172 6.44 -35.68 -28.55
C GLU A 172 7.10 -36.15 -27.25
N ASP A 173 7.50 -35.21 -26.40
CA ASP A 173 8.26 -35.46 -25.17
C ASP A 173 7.57 -34.92 -23.90
N LYS A 174 6.34 -34.44 -24.04
CA LYS A 174 5.49 -33.95 -22.96
C LYS A 174 6.13 -32.79 -22.18
N THR A 175 6.74 -31.85 -22.89
CA THR A 175 7.38 -30.67 -22.30
C THR A 175 6.80 -29.36 -22.83
N PHE A 176 7.19 -28.25 -22.22
CA PHE A 176 7.00 -26.91 -22.76
C PHE A 176 8.34 -26.26 -23.09
N THR A 177 8.33 -25.37 -24.09
CA THR A 177 9.47 -24.50 -24.44
C THR A 177 9.13 -23.05 -24.10
N LEU A 178 9.80 -22.49 -23.09
CA LEU A 178 9.73 -21.08 -22.73
C LEU A 178 10.70 -20.24 -23.59
N HIS A 179 10.22 -19.14 -24.13
CA HIS A 179 11.05 -18.28 -24.98
C HIS A 179 10.63 -16.80 -24.92
N SER A 180 11.62 -15.91 -24.89
CA SER A 180 11.48 -14.48 -25.13
C SER A 180 11.76 -14.19 -26.61
N PRO A 181 10.74 -14.02 -27.48
CA PRO A 181 10.94 -13.87 -28.92
C PRO A 181 11.57 -12.52 -29.32
N HIS A 182 11.43 -11.52 -28.45
CA HIS A 182 11.86 -10.14 -28.68
C HIS A 182 12.54 -9.58 -27.43
N LEU A 183 13.30 -8.50 -27.58
CA LEU A 183 13.88 -7.79 -26.43
C LEU A 183 12.78 -7.21 -25.52
N THR A 184 11.68 -6.74 -26.11
CA THR A 184 10.50 -6.24 -25.41
C THR A 184 9.81 -7.30 -24.55
N ALA A 185 9.99 -8.58 -24.89
CA ALA A 185 9.54 -9.72 -24.10
C ALA A 185 10.42 -10.03 -22.87
N SER A 186 11.54 -9.31 -22.67
CA SER A 186 12.33 -9.45 -21.44
C SER A 186 11.42 -9.20 -20.26
N LYS A 187 11.36 -10.14 -19.32
CA LYS A 187 10.78 -9.86 -18.02
C LYS A 187 11.54 -8.69 -17.39
N TRP A 188 10.82 -7.81 -16.72
CA TRP A 188 11.39 -6.56 -16.20
C TRP A 188 10.66 -6.13 -14.92
N TRP A 189 11.37 -5.44 -14.03
CA TRP A 189 10.92 -5.04 -12.68
C TRP A 189 10.74 -6.17 -11.66
N ILE A 190 11.13 -7.40 -11.97
CA ILE A 190 10.79 -8.55 -11.13
C ILE A 190 11.60 -8.53 -9.83
N GLY A 191 10.96 -8.23 -8.70
CA GLY A 191 11.63 -8.26 -7.39
C GLY A 191 12.16 -9.65 -7.06
N SER A 192 13.27 -9.72 -6.32
CA SER A 192 14.02 -10.94 -6.00
C SER A 192 14.71 -11.65 -7.19
N LEU A 193 14.45 -11.26 -8.44
CA LEU A 193 14.98 -11.96 -9.62
C LEU A 193 16.47 -11.67 -9.85
N GLY A 194 16.88 -10.43 -9.64
CA GLY A 194 18.15 -9.92 -10.16
C GLY A 194 19.34 -10.71 -9.65
N ARG A 195 19.32 -11.08 -8.37
CA ARG A 195 20.42 -11.78 -7.68
C ARG A 195 19.96 -12.89 -6.73
N THR A 196 18.71 -12.92 -6.28
CA THR A 196 18.31 -13.74 -5.12
C THR A 196 17.60 -15.04 -5.50
N ALA A 197 16.66 -15.01 -6.44
CA ALA A 197 15.78 -16.13 -6.76
C ALA A 197 16.51 -17.24 -7.54
N THR A 198 16.20 -18.49 -7.20
CA THR A 198 16.61 -19.69 -7.95
C THR A 198 15.55 -20.14 -8.95
N HIS A 199 14.28 -19.82 -8.67
CA HIS A 199 13.12 -20.14 -9.51
C HIS A 199 12.28 -18.88 -9.78
N ALA A 200 11.47 -18.94 -10.84
CA ALA A 200 10.47 -17.93 -11.16
C ALA A 200 9.15 -18.60 -11.54
N VAL A 201 8.01 -18.02 -11.12
CA VAL A 201 6.75 -18.23 -11.85
C VAL A 201 6.76 -17.26 -13.03
N VAL A 202 6.96 -17.77 -14.23
CA VAL A 202 6.98 -17.00 -15.48
C VAL A 202 5.58 -16.98 -16.07
N MET A 203 5.01 -15.79 -16.25
CA MET A 203 3.76 -15.63 -17.00
C MET A 203 4.08 -15.57 -18.49
N ALA A 204 3.52 -16.49 -19.29
CA ALA A 204 3.81 -16.57 -20.72
C ALA A 204 2.58 -16.98 -21.54
N GLN A 205 2.53 -16.60 -22.80
CA GLN A 205 1.49 -17.03 -23.75
C GLN A 205 1.58 -18.55 -23.95
N LEU A 206 0.57 -19.28 -23.47
CA LEU A 206 0.46 -20.71 -23.72
C LEU A 206 0.13 -20.95 -25.20
N ILE A 207 1.00 -21.67 -25.92
CA ILE A 207 0.81 -21.98 -27.33
C ILE A 207 0.66 -23.49 -27.52
N ILE A 208 -0.45 -23.91 -28.13
CA ILE A 208 -0.73 -25.32 -28.46
C ILE A 208 -1.08 -25.38 -29.94
N LYS A 209 -0.33 -26.18 -30.72
CA LYS A 209 -0.53 -26.31 -32.19
C LYS A 209 -0.62 -24.95 -32.91
N GLY A 210 0.28 -24.02 -32.55
CA GLY A 210 0.35 -22.67 -33.14
C GLY A 210 -0.71 -21.67 -32.65
N ARG A 211 -1.66 -22.09 -31.81
CA ARG A 211 -2.70 -21.22 -31.26
C ARG A 211 -2.34 -20.75 -29.85
N SER A 212 -2.43 -19.43 -29.61
CA SER A 212 -2.33 -18.87 -28.26
C SER A 212 -3.62 -19.05 -27.46
N TYR A 213 -3.46 -19.42 -26.19
CA TYR A 213 -4.51 -19.53 -25.18
C TYR A 213 -4.39 -18.46 -24.09
N GLY A 214 -3.51 -17.47 -24.30
CA GLY A 214 -3.29 -16.37 -23.37
C GLY A 214 -2.23 -16.65 -22.30
N PRO A 215 -1.95 -15.67 -21.43
CA PRO A 215 -0.96 -15.78 -20.37
C PRO A 215 -1.30 -16.85 -19.34
N HIS A 216 -0.34 -17.72 -19.05
CA HIS A 216 -0.40 -18.77 -18.03
C HIS A 216 0.88 -18.80 -17.17
N PRO A 217 0.78 -19.24 -15.90
CA PRO A 217 1.93 -19.36 -15.00
C PRO A 217 2.72 -20.66 -15.21
N PHE A 218 4.04 -20.54 -15.35
CA PHE A 218 4.95 -21.68 -15.45
C PHE A 218 6.09 -21.54 -14.44
N VAL A 219 6.34 -22.58 -13.63
CA VAL A 219 7.49 -22.61 -12.73
C VAL A 219 8.75 -22.92 -13.54
N CYS A 220 9.72 -22.03 -13.55
CA CYS A 220 10.99 -22.19 -14.24
C CYS A 220 12.14 -22.08 -13.24
N GLN A 221 13.03 -23.07 -13.22
CA GLN A 221 14.33 -22.89 -12.56
C GLN A 221 15.19 -21.97 -13.43
N ILE A 222 15.81 -20.97 -12.81
CA ILE A 222 16.60 -19.94 -13.53
C ILE A 222 18.07 -19.92 -13.12
N ARG A 223 18.41 -20.52 -11.97
CA ARG A 223 19.79 -20.66 -11.49
C ARG A 223 20.06 -22.07 -11.02
N ASP A 224 21.29 -22.51 -11.17
CA ASP A 224 21.76 -23.76 -10.57
C ASP A 224 21.68 -23.69 -9.05
N MET A 225 21.22 -24.76 -8.41
CA MET A 225 20.92 -24.77 -6.97
C MET A 225 22.18 -24.81 -6.09
N LYS A 226 23.36 -25.10 -6.65
CA LYS A 226 24.62 -25.17 -5.91
C LYS A 226 25.50 -23.94 -6.12
N THR A 227 25.72 -23.59 -7.37
CA THR A 227 26.61 -22.49 -7.79
C THR A 227 25.89 -21.15 -7.86
N HIS A 228 24.54 -21.16 -7.93
CA HIS A 228 23.70 -19.98 -8.11
C HIS A 228 23.95 -19.21 -9.43
N LEU A 229 24.69 -19.81 -10.36
CA LEU A 229 24.90 -19.27 -11.69
C LEU A 229 23.64 -19.50 -12.55
N PRO A 230 23.33 -18.60 -13.51
CA PRO A 230 22.23 -18.81 -14.44
C PRO A 230 22.35 -20.14 -15.20
N LEU A 231 21.21 -20.79 -15.45
CA LEU A 231 21.18 -22.02 -16.26
C LEU A 231 21.35 -21.71 -17.76
N ASP A 232 21.62 -22.75 -18.56
CA ASP A 232 21.70 -22.59 -20.01
C ASP A 232 20.39 -22.05 -20.60
N GLY A 233 20.51 -21.17 -21.59
CA GLY A 233 19.37 -20.44 -22.16
C GLY A 233 18.72 -19.39 -21.24
N VAL A 234 19.26 -19.13 -20.05
CA VAL A 234 18.75 -18.12 -19.10
C VAL A 234 19.70 -16.93 -19.02
N TYR A 235 19.22 -15.74 -19.42
CA TYR A 235 19.94 -14.48 -19.22
C TYR A 235 19.22 -13.61 -18.19
N VAL A 236 19.84 -13.40 -17.03
CA VAL A 236 19.22 -12.76 -15.86
C VAL A 236 20.17 -11.81 -15.15
N GLY A 237 19.66 -10.67 -14.69
CA GLY A 237 20.44 -9.68 -13.96
C GLY A 237 19.56 -8.65 -13.25
N ASP A 238 20.21 -7.76 -12.52
CA ASP A 238 19.57 -6.65 -11.81
C ASP A 238 19.40 -5.44 -12.75
N ILE A 239 18.27 -4.71 -12.65
CA ILE A 239 17.93 -3.60 -13.55
C ILE A 239 18.61 -2.27 -13.17
N GLY A 240 19.34 -2.20 -12.06
CA GLY A 240 20.06 -1.01 -11.63
C GLY A 240 19.33 -0.12 -10.61
N PRO A 241 19.80 1.14 -10.45
CA PRO A 241 19.30 2.06 -9.43
C PRO A 241 17.85 2.49 -9.69
N LYS A 242 17.13 2.78 -8.61
CA LYS A 242 15.71 3.13 -8.60
C LYS A 242 15.48 4.38 -7.75
N PHE A 243 14.33 5.03 -7.90
CA PHE A 243 13.96 6.18 -7.08
C PHE A 243 13.96 5.85 -5.57
N GLY A 244 13.33 4.74 -5.21
CA GLY A 244 13.43 4.08 -3.91
C GLY A 244 13.58 2.58 -4.11
N TYR A 245 13.37 1.78 -3.07
CA TYR A 245 13.36 0.31 -3.14
C TYR A 245 14.75 -0.29 -3.46
N ASN A 246 15.82 0.43 -3.14
CA ASN A 246 17.20 0.09 -3.54
C ASN A 246 17.82 -1.08 -2.75
N THR A 247 17.11 -1.61 -1.77
CA THR A 247 17.46 -2.85 -1.04
C THR A 247 16.94 -4.11 -1.72
N MET A 248 16.04 -3.96 -2.69
CA MET A 248 15.50 -5.04 -3.52
C MET A 248 16.27 -5.15 -4.84
N ASP A 249 16.56 -6.38 -5.25
CA ASP A 249 17.17 -6.75 -6.54
C ASP A 249 16.12 -6.99 -7.62
N ASN A 250 15.38 -5.95 -8.00
CA ASN A 250 14.51 -6.01 -9.17
C ASN A 250 15.32 -6.38 -10.42
N GLY A 251 14.91 -7.43 -11.11
CA GLY A 251 15.68 -8.02 -12.20
C GLY A 251 14.98 -8.00 -13.55
N PHE A 252 15.77 -8.32 -14.56
CA PHE A 252 15.34 -8.67 -15.90
C PHE A 252 15.58 -10.17 -16.17
N LEU A 253 14.81 -10.77 -17.08
CA LEU A 253 14.99 -12.16 -17.51
C LEU A 253 14.62 -12.33 -18.99
N LEU A 254 15.55 -12.91 -19.74
CA LEU A 254 15.35 -13.41 -21.11
C LEU A 254 15.54 -14.93 -21.13
N LEU A 255 14.67 -15.61 -21.87
CA LEU A 255 14.67 -17.07 -22.00
C LEU A 255 14.90 -17.47 -23.46
N ASN A 256 15.92 -18.26 -23.72
CA ASN A 256 16.22 -18.80 -25.04
C ASN A 256 15.86 -20.29 -25.11
N LYS A 257 14.62 -20.58 -25.54
CA LYS A 257 14.09 -21.94 -25.75
C LYS A 257 14.34 -22.87 -24.55
N VAL A 258 14.09 -22.38 -23.34
CA VAL A 258 14.26 -23.14 -22.10
C VAL A 258 13.16 -24.20 -22.00
N LYS A 259 13.57 -25.46 -21.91
CA LYS A 259 12.64 -26.60 -21.86
C LYS A 259 12.26 -26.92 -20.42
N ILE A 260 10.97 -27.03 -20.14
CA ILE A 260 10.42 -27.38 -18.81
C ILE A 260 9.42 -28.55 -18.92
N PRO A 261 9.34 -29.45 -17.92
CA PRO A 261 8.36 -30.52 -17.92
C PRO A 261 6.91 -30.04 -17.90
N HIS A 262 5.96 -30.90 -18.32
CA HIS A 262 4.52 -30.62 -18.25
C HIS A 262 4.04 -30.15 -16.86
N ILE A 263 4.55 -30.78 -15.79
CA ILE A 263 4.17 -30.48 -14.39
C ILE A 263 4.48 -29.03 -13.96
N ASN A 264 5.29 -28.30 -14.72
CA ASN A 264 5.69 -26.93 -14.40
C ASN A 264 4.61 -25.88 -14.72
N MET A 265 3.57 -26.21 -15.50
CA MET A 265 2.41 -25.33 -15.71
C MET A 265 1.46 -25.41 -14.50
N LEU A 266 1.29 -24.34 -13.70
CA LEU A 266 0.39 -24.41 -12.54
C LEU A 266 -1.06 -24.66 -12.98
N ALA A 267 -1.59 -25.82 -12.59
CA ALA A 267 -2.67 -26.47 -13.33
C ALA A 267 -4.01 -26.57 -12.58
N LYS A 268 -4.19 -25.84 -11.47
CA LYS A 268 -5.40 -25.94 -10.64
C LYS A 268 -6.67 -25.51 -11.37
N PHE A 269 -6.57 -24.50 -12.25
CA PHE A 269 -7.72 -23.94 -12.95
C PHE A 269 -7.72 -24.27 -14.44
N SER A 270 -6.57 -24.33 -15.09
CA SER A 270 -6.45 -24.72 -16.50
C SER A 270 -5.23 -25.59 -16.70
N SER A 271 -5.27 -26.47 -17.69
CA SER A 271 -4.16 -27.39 -17.96
C SER A 271 -4.14 -27.83 -19.42
N VAL A 272 -3.06 -28.51 -19.80
CA VAL A 272 -2.96 -29.21 -21.09
C VAL A 272 -3.03 -30.69 -20.81
N ASP A 273 -3.90 -31.41 -21.49
CA ASP A 273 -3.90 -32.87 -21.46
C ASP A 273 -2.63 -33.39 -22.17
N PRO A 274 -1.72 -34.11 -21.48
CA PRO A 274 -0.46 -34.54 -22.06
C PRO A 274 -0.64 -35.56 -23.19
N GLU A 275 -1.70 -36.36 -23.17
CA GLU A 275 -1.97 -37.40 -24.17
C GLU A 275 -2.66 -36.81 -25.40
N THR A 276 -3.72 -36.03 -25.18
CA THR A 276 -4.55 -35.52 -26.28
C THR A 276 -4.10 -34.16 -26.81
N SER A 277 -3.21 -33.47 -26.09
CA SER A 277 -2.81 -32.08 -26.34
C SER A 277 -3.98 -31.11 -26.35
N LYS A 278 -5.07 -31.43 -25.64
CA LYS A 278 -6.24 -30.55 -25.52
C LYS A 278 -6.08 -29.60 -24.34
N TYR A 279 -6.49 -28.35 -24.54
CA TYR A 279 -6.57 -27.36 -23.47
C TYR A 279 -7.82 -27.59 -22.61
N LEU A 280 -7.62 -27.69 -21.29
CA LEU A 280 -8.67 -27.80 -20.30
C LEU A 280 -8.92 -26.41 -19.68
N LYS A 281 -10.16 -25.93 -19.83
CA LYS A 281 -10.57 -24.57 -19.44
C LYS A 281 -10.94 -24.50 -17.95
N PRO A 282 -10.81 -23.34 -17.31
CA PRO A 282 -11.29 -23.14 -15.94
C PRO A 282 -12.80 -23.19 -15.84
N SER A 283 -13.29 -23.65 -14.68
CA SER A 283 -14.71 -23.66 -14.33
C SER A 283 -15.31 -22.25 -14.25
N SER A 284 -14.50 -21.26 -13.86
CA SER A 284 -14.85 -19.84 -13.93
C SER A 284 -13.64 -18.97 -14.28
N PRO A 285 -13.74 -18.02 -15.23
CA PRO A 285 -12.67 -17.07 -15.55
C PRO A 285 -12.25 -16.17 -14.38
N SER A 286 -13.12 -15.93 -13.39
CA SER A 286 -12.85 -15.01 -12.27
C SER A 286 -11.89 -15.58 -11.22
N LEU A 287 -11.72 -16.91 -11.17
CA LEU A 287 -10.84 -17.62 -10.24
C LEU A 287 -9.36 -17.22 -10.35
N ILE A 288 -8.96 -16.77 -11.54
CA ILE A 288 -7.59 -16.41 -11.87
C ILE A 288 -7.17 -15.10 -11.17
N TYR A 289 -8.12 -14.24 -10.78
CA TYR A 289 -7.83 -12.95 -10.15
C TYR A 289 -7.54 -13.03 -8.64
N GLY A 290 -7.70 -14.20 -8.01
CA GLY A 290 -7.64 -14.35 -6.56
C GLY A 290 -6.36 -13.78 -5.93
N THR A 291 -5.19 -14.04 -6.53
CA THR A 291 -3.90 -13.53 -6.04
C THR A 291 -3.83 -12.00 -6.10
N LEU A 292 -4.18 -11.39 -7.25
CA LEU A 292 -4.11 -9.93 -7.44
C LEU A 292 -5.10 -9.19 -6.52
N THR A 293 -6.32 -9.73 -6.37
CA THR A 293 -7.32 -9.16 -5.46
C THR A 293 -6.82 -9.18 -4.01
N TRP A 294 -6.20 -10.28 -3.56
CA TRP A 294 -5.62 -10.35 -2.21
C TRP A 294 -4.52 -9.32 -1.98
N VAL A 295 -3.58 -9.19 -2.93
CA VAL A 295 -2.49 -8.22 -2.83
C VAL A 295 -3.03 -6.78 -2.76
N ARG A 296 -4.03 -6.46 -3.59
CA ARG A 296 -4.69 -5.14 -3.55
C ARG A 296 -5.39 -4.87 -2.22
N SER A 297 -6.11 -5.86 -1.66
CA SER A 297 -6.69 -5.74 -0.32
C SER A 297 -5.64 -5.37 0.74
N THR A 298 -4.47 -6.00 0.66
CA THR A 298 -3.35 -5.71 1.56
C THR A 298 -2.81 -4.29 1.37
N ILE A 299 -2.67 -3.81 0.12
CA ILE A 299 -2.24 -2.43 -0.16
C ILE A 299 -3.23 -1.42 0.42
N VAL A 300 -4.54 -1.65 0.28
CA VAL A 300 -5.57 -0.77 0.85
C VAL A 300 -5.46 -0.71 2.36
N LEU A 301 -5.36 -1.87 3.03
CA LEU A 301 -5.18 -1.96 4.47
C LEU A 301 -3.91 -1.25 4.96
N GLN A 302 -2.81 -1.38 4.23
CA GLN A 302 -1.54 -0.76 4.58
C GLN A 302 -1.51 0.76 4.35
N SER A 303 -2.28 1.27 3.39
CA SER A 303 -2.24 2.69 3.00
C SER A 303 -2.50 3.65 4.17
N GLY A 304 -3.45 3.30 5.05
CA GLY A 304 -3.72 4.08 6.27
C GLY A 304 -2.53 4.11 7.23
N GLY A 305 -1.90 2.97 7.48
CA GLY A 305 -0.71 2.87 8.36
C GLY A 305 0.54 3.54 7.77
N VAL A 306 0.73 3.44 6.45
CA VAL A 306 1.80 4.13 5.71
C VAL A 306 1.68 5.64 5.87
N LEU A 307 0.49 6.19 5.63
CA LEU A 307 0.23 7.62 5.79
C LEU A 307 0.38 8.04 7.26
N ALA A 308 -0.15 7.25 8.20
CA ALA A 308 -0.07 7.52 9.62
C ALA A 308 1.37 7.66 10.11
N ARG A 309 2.33 6.93 9.53
CA ARG A 309 3.75 7.07 9.85
C ARG A 309 4.26 8.49 9.52
N GLY A 310 3.99 8.99 8.32
CA GLY A 310 4.38 10.35 7.92
C GLY A 310 3.65 11.43 8.70
N VAL A 311 2.34 11.24 8.94
CA VAL A 311 1.53 12.16 9.75
C VAL A 311 2.02 12.20 11.20
N THR A 312 2.44 11.08 11.77
CA THR A 312 3.04 11.02 13.12
C THR A 312 4.30 11.87 13.20
N ILE A 313 5.22 11.68 12.24
CA ILE A 313 6.47 12.45 12.17
C ILE A 313 6.16 13.95 12.04
N ALA A 314 5.33 14.32 11.08
CA ALA A 314 5.01 15.72 10.80
C ALA A 314 4.25 16.38 11.95
N THR A 315 3.33 15.69 12.61
CA THR A 315 2.54 16.24 13.74
C THR A 315 3.43 16.45 14.97
N ARG A 316 4.27 15.47 15.33
CA ARG A 316 5.24 15.62 16.43
C ARG A 316 6.21 16.77 16.16
N TYR A 317 6.77 16.82 14.95
CA TYR A 317 7.68 17.90 14.58
C TYR A 317 6.99 19.27 14.57
N ALA A 318 5.77 19.37 14.03
CA ALA A 318 5.04 20.63 13.98
C ALA A 318 4.63 21.14 15.38
N ALA A 319 4.49 20.24 16.35
CA ALA A 319 4.28 20.59 17.75
C ALA A 319 5.56 21.04 18.46
N VAL A 320 6.75 20.60 18.03
CA VAL A 320 8.03 21.05 18.60
C VAL A 320 8.55 22.31 17.89
N ARG A 321 8.40 22.39 16.57
CA ARG A 321 8.93 23.48 15.77
C ARG A 321 8.15 24.75 16.05
N ARG A 322 8.88 25.81 16.39
CA ARG A 322 8.35 27.17 16.53
C ARG A 322 8.94 28.03 15.43
N GLN A 323 8.12 28.89 14.84
CA GLN A 323 8.60 29.88 13.88
C GLN A 323 7.58 30.99 13.69
N PHE A 324 8.06 32.23 13.64
CA PHE A 324 7.25 33.45 13.59
C PHE A 324 6.37 33.62 14.83
N GLN A 325 5.76 34.79 14.95
CA GLN A 325 4.77 35.07 15.97
C GLN A 325 3.39 35.17 15.32
N ASP A 326 2.34 34.98 16.12
CA ASP A 326 1.02 35.46 15.69
C ASP A 326 1.07 36.99 15.63
N ARG A 327 0.66 37.56 14.50
CA ARG A 327 0.70 39.01 14.26
C ARG A 327 -0.15 39.76 15.26
N ASP A 328 -1.24 39.14 15.73
CA ASP A 328 -2.17 39.73 16.67
C ASP A 328 -1.92 39.23 18.10
N SER A 329 -0.78 38.55 18.35
CA SER A 329 -0.37 38.13 19.68
C SER A 329 -0.20 39.34 20.60
N THR A 330 -0.83 39.27 21.78
CA THR A 330 -0.61 40.24 22.87
C THR A 330 0.61 39.90 23.73
N ASP A 331 1.27 38.76 23.47
CA ASP A 331 2.49 38.33 24.15
C ASP A 331 3.70 39.15 23.66
N SER A 332 4.15 40.07 24.51
CA SER A 332 5.30 40.95 24.27
C SER A 332 6.66 40.24 24.45
N SER A 333 6.69 38.97 24.86
CA SER A 333 7.93 38.23 25.12
C SER A 333 8.75 37.88 23.86
N GLY A 334 8.24 38.17 22.66
CA GLY A 334 8.91 37.80 21.41
C GLY A 334 8.89 36.29 21.14
N SER A 335 8.09 35.52 21.88
CA SER A 335 8.04 34.07 21.79
C SER A 335 7.40 33.61 20.47
N GLU A 336 8.08 32.70 19.76
CA GLU A 336 7.56 32.13 18.51
C GLU A 336 6.39 31.16 18.75
N ASN A 337 5.47 31.04 17.80
CA ASN A 337 4.34 30.12 17.87
C ASN A 337 4.74 28.72 17.38
N GLN A 338 4.20 27.66 18.00
CA GLN A 338 4.33 26.29 17.45
C GLN A 338 3.68 26.24 16.08
N VAL A 339 4.36 25.68 15.08
CA VAL A 339 3.87 25.76 13.70
C VAL A 339 2.56 25.00 13.50
N LEU A 340 2.27 23.98 14.32
CA LEU A 340 0.98 23.27 14.33
C LEU A 340 -0.21 24.16 14.74
N ASN A 341 0.02 25.32 15.36
CA ASN A 341 -1.04 26.26 15.73
C ASN A 341 -1.52 27.11 14.54
N TYR A 342 -0.74 27.20 13.46
CA TYR A 342 -1.19 27.91 12.27
C TYR A 342 -2.27 27.11 11.52
N SER A 343 -3.39 27.76 11.22
CA SER A 343 -4.53 27.16 10.51
C SER A 343 -4.13 26.54 9.16
N MET A 344 -3.18 27.15 8.44
CA MET A 344 -2.62 26.60 7.19
C MET A 344 -1.87 25.28 7.39
N VAL A 345 -1.20 25.09 8.54
CA VAL A 345 -0.54 23.82 8.90
C VAL A 345 -1.57 22.79 9.33
N GLN A 346 -2.60 23.20 10.06
CA GLN A 346 -3.72 22.33 10.44
C GLN A 346 -4.49 21.84 9.21
N PHE A 347 -4.84 22.73 8.29
CA PHE A 347 -5.61 22.42 7.07
C PHE A 347 -4.92 21.40 6.17
N ARG A 348 -3.59 21.36 6.15
CA ARG A 348 -2.82 20.37 5.36
C ARG A 348 -2.48 19.09 6.12
N LEU A 349 -2.43 19.07 7.45
CA LEU A 349 -2.06 17.89 8.25
C LEU A 349 -3.24 17.16 8.87
N LEU A 350 -4.21 17.88 9.47
CA LEU A 350 -5.31 17.25 10.20
C LEU A 350 -6.30 16.50 9.28
N PRO A 351 -6.58 16.95 8.04
CA PRO A 351 -7.32 16.11 7.10
C PRO A 351 -6.57 14.82 6.73
N LEU A 352 -5.24 14.84 6.63
CA LEU A 352 -4.45 13.63 6.43
C LEU A 352 -4.50 12.70 7.65
N LEU A 353 -4.49 13.27 8.87
CA LEU A 353 -4.74 12.50 10.09
C LEU A 353 -6.09 11.80 10.02
N ALA A 354 -7.15 12.50 9.62
CA ALA A 354 -8.47 11.90 9.41
C ALA A 354 -8.44 10.81 8.32
N SER A 355 -7.72 11.03 7.20
CA SER A 355 -7.52 10.03 6.15
C SER A 355 -6.85 8.75 6.67
N CYS A 356 -5.95 8.82 7.65
CA CYS A 356 -5.32 7.63 8.24
C CYS A 356 -6.38 6.68 8.82
N PHE A 357 -7.32 7.23 9.60
CA PHE A 357 -8.41 6.45 10.20
C PHE A 357 -9.42 5.99 9.15
N ALA A 358 -9.79 6.86 8.20
CA ALA A 358 -10.71 6.52 7.13
C ALA A 358 -10.21 5.33 6.29
N LEU A 359 -8.93 5.35 5.91
CA LEU A 359 -8.30 4.26 5.16
C LEU A 359 -8.13 2.98 5.99
N HIS A 360 -7.89 3.09 7.30
CA HIS A 360 -7.80 1.94 8.20
C HIS A 360 -9.12 1.17 8.29
N PHE A 361 -10.23 1.85 8.57
CA PHE A 361 -11.55 1.20 8.63
C PHE A 361 -11.97 0.63 7.27
N THR A 362 -11.68 1.36 6.19
CA THR A 362 -11.90 0.88 4.82
C THR A 362 -11.11 -0.39 4.51
N GLY A 363 -9.83 -0.43 4.89
CA GLY A 363 -8.98 -1.60 4.71
C GLY A 363 -9.47 -2.81 5.50
N LYS A 364 -9.94 -2.61 6.75
CA LYS A 364 -10.56 -3.67 7.56
C LYS A 364 -11.84 -4.20 6.90
N ALA A 365 -12.72 -3.32 6.45
CA ALA A 365 -13.96 -3.70 5.77
C ALA A 365 -13.68 -4.52 4.49
N MET A 366 -12.73 -4.06 3.68
CA MET A 366 -12.31 -4.75 2.45
C MET A 366 -11.69 -6.13 2.73
N MET A 367 -10.87 -6.25 3.77
CA MET A 367 -10.31 -7.55 4.17
C MET A 367 -11.40 -8.50 4.67
N GLY A 368 -12.41 -7.99 5.39
CA GLY A 368 -13.60 -8.74 5.78
C GLY A 368 -14.35 -9.30 4.56
N LEU A 369 -14.59 -8.46 3.55
CA LEU A 369 -15.23 -8.85 2.29
C LEU A 369 -14.42 -9.93 1.55
N TYR A 370 -13.09 -9.80 1.51
CA TYR A 370 -12.21 -10.81 0.92
C TYR A 370 -12.32 -12.15 1.65
N GLN A 371 -12.30 -12.15 2.99
CA GLN A 371 -12.40 -13.36 3.80
C GLN A 371 -13.75 -14.06 3.65
N GLU A 372 -14.84 -13.28 3.60
CA GLU A 372 -16.17 -13.82 3.34
C GLU A 372 -16.26 -14.49 1.97
N ASN A 373 -15.73 -13.83 0.93
CA ASN A 373 -15.65 -14.40 -0.40
C ASN A 373 -14.84 -15.72 -0.41
N GLN A 374 -13.69 -15.78 0.27
CA GLN A 374 -12.91 -17.02 0.38
C GLN A 374 -13.69 -18.15 1.08
N LYS A 375 -14.42 -17.85 2.15
CA LYS A 375 -15.28 -18.83 2.83
C LYS A 375 -16.38 -19.37 1.91
N ASN A 376 -17.00 -18.50 1.12
CA ASN A 376 -18.04 -18.89 0.16
C ASN A 376 -17.46 -19.80 -0.94
N MET A 377 -16.29 -19.47 -1.47
CA MET A 377 -15.59 -20.29 -2.47
C MET A 377 -15.21 -21.68 -1.94
N GLN A 378 -14.77 -21.78 -0.68
CA GLN A 378 -14.45 -23.05 -0.05
C GLN A 378 -15.68 -23.95 0.15
N LYS A 379 -16.83 -23.36 0.52
CA LYS A 379 -18.10 -24.11 0.65
C LYS A 379 -18.56 -24.71 -0.67
N VAL A 380 -18.43 -23.95 -1.77
CA VAL A 380 -18.77 -24.43 -3.12
C VAL A 380 -17.85 -25.58 -3.55
N ALA A 381 -16.57 -25.54 -3.18
CA ALA A 381 -15.62 -26.61 -3.48
C ALA A 381 -15.80 -27.89 -2.62
N GLN A 382 -16.48 -27.81 -1.47
CA GLN A 382 -16.70 -28.93 -0.54
C GLN A 382 -18.07 -29.61 -0.71
N GLY A 383 -19.01 -29.01 -1.45
CA GLY A 383 -20.24 -29.69 -1.86
C GLY A 383 -19.92 -30.71 -2.95
N ASN A 384 -20.26 -31.99 -2.73
CA ASN A 384 -20.23 -33.02 -3.77
C ASN A 384 -21.02 -32.53 -4.99
N ALA A 385 -20.31 -32.07 -6.03
CA ALA A 385 -20.88 -31.96 -7.36
C ALA A 385 -21.16 -33.40 -7.82
N ASP A 386 -22.41 -33.80 -7.67
CA ASP A 386 -22.96 -34.98 -8.30
C ASP A 386 -22.63 -34.90 -9.78
N ALA A 387 -21.69 -35.72 -10.27
CA ALA A 387 -21.12 -35.67 -11.61
C ALA A 387 -22.14 -35.96 -12.74
N SER A 388 -23.42 -36.05 -12.38
CA SER A 388 -24.58 -36.32 -13.23
C SER A 388 -25.47 -35.09 -13.49
N ARG A 389 -25.25 -33.94 -12.84
CA ARG A 389 -25.98 -32.69 -13.12
C ARG A 389 -25.06 -31.62 -13.69
N GLY A 390 -25.29 -31.26 -14.96
CA GLY A 390 -24.69 -30.08 -15.56
C GLY A 390 -25.11 -28.83 -14.78
N ALA A 391 -24.17 -27.90 -14.61
CA ALA A 391 -24.36 -26.66 -13.86
C ALA A 391 -25.65 -25.94 -14.31
N GLY A 392 -26.58 -25.78 -13.37
CA GLY A 392 -27.82 -25.06 -13.61
C GLY A 392 -27.55 -23.56 -13.78
N PRO A 393 -28.43 -22.80 -14.45
CA PRO A 393 -28.29 -21.34 -14.58
C PRO A 393 -28.16 -20.63 -13.23
N GLU A 394 -28.81 -21.15 -12.17
CA GLU A 394 -28.81 -20.52 -10.84
C GLU A 394 -27.47 -20.66 -10.09
N GLU A 395 -26.63 -21.64 -10.43
CA GLU A 395 -25.34 -21.91 -9.77
C GLU A 395 -24.20 -21.00 -10.28
N THR A 396 -24.43 -20.24 -11.35
CA THR A 396 -23.41 -19.38 -11.99
C THR A 396 -23.48 -17.89 -11.62
N HIS A 397 -24.45 -17.47 -10.81
CA HIS A 397 -24.78 -16.03 -10.66
C HIS A 397 -24.38 -15.42 -9.31
N SER A 398 -24.61 -16.06 -8.15
CA SER A 398 -24.38 -15.39 -6.85
C SER A 398 -22.90 -15.22 -6.46
N GLY A 399 -22.07 -16.24 -6.72
CA GLY A 399 -20.62 -16.17 -6.43
C GLY A 399 -19.83 -15.33 -7.44
N SER A 400 -20.33 -15.16 -8.66
CA SER A 400 -19.66 -14.38 -9.70
C SER A 400 -19.86 -12.87 -9.51
N ASP A 401 -20.99 -12.45 -8.94
CA ASP A 401 -21.28 -11.04 -8.64
C ASP A 401 -20.49 -10.50 -7.44
N LEU A 402 -20.32 -11.28 -6.36
CA LEU A 402 -19.49 -10.88 -5.21
C LEU A 402 -18.00 -10.77 -5.60
N LEU A 403 -17.50 -11.69 -6.43
CA LEU A 403 -16.14 -11.64 -6.96
C LEU A 403 -15.91 -10.42 -7.85
N ALA A 404 -16.90 -10.08 -8.69
CA ALA A 404 -16.82 -8.89 -9.55
C ALA A 404 -16.83 -7.59 -8.73
N ASP A 405 -17.67 -7.53 -7.69
CA ASP A 405 -17.75 -6.40 -6.77
C ASP A 405 -16.47 -6.23 -5.95
N LEU A 406 -15.96 -7.32 -5.36
CA LEU A 406 -14.68 -7.34 -4.63
C LEU A 406 -13.52 -6.93 -5.54
N HIS A 407 -13.49 -7.40 -6.78
CA HIS A 407 -12.47 -7.02 -7.76
C HIS A 407 -12.54 -5.53 -8.07
N ALA A 408 -13.71 -4.99 -8.44
CA ALA A 408 -13.87 -3.57 -8.75
C ALA A 408 -13.54 -2.68 -7.54
N THR A 409 -14.04 -3.02 -6.36
CA THR A 409 -13.72 -2.38 -5.09
C THR A 409 -12.22 -2.38 -4.83
N SER A 410 -11.53 -3.51 -5.07
CA SER A 410 -10.08 -3.60 -4.92
C SER A 410 -9.30 -2.69 -5.85
N CYS A 411 -9.75 -2.53 -7.09
CA CYS A 411 -9.11 -1.66 -8.07
C CYS A 411 -9.24 -0.18 -7.66
N GLY A 412 -10.45 0.24 -7.32
CA GLY A 412 -10.74 1.63 -6.94
C GLY A 412 -10.07 2.03 -5.63
N LEU A 413 -10.25 1.23 -4.58
CA LEU A 413 -9.68 1.53 -3.27
C LEU A 413 -8.15 1.45 -3.26
N LYS A 414 -7.54 0.52 -4.02
CA LYS A 414 -6.08 0.48 -4.17
C LYS A 414 -5.58 1.77 -4.82
N ALA A 415 -6.24 2.22 -5.88
CA ALA A 415 -5.85 3.45 -6.57
C ALA A 415 -5.98 4.67 -5.64
N LEU A 416 -7.15 4.85 -5.00
CA LEU A 416 -7.40 5.98 -4.10
C LEU A 416 -6.49 5.97 -2.87
N GLY A 417 -6.38 4.82 -2.19
CA GLY A 417 -5.62 4.68 -0.96
C GLY A 417 -4.13 4.91 -1.17
N SER A 418 -3.55 4.31 -2.22
CA SER A 418 -2.13 4.49 -2.55
C SER A 418 -1.80 5.91 -3.00
N THR A 419 -2.64 6.55 -3.82
CA THR A 419 -2.47 7.96 -4.19
C THR A 419 -2.54 8.85 -2.95
N THR A 420 -3.55 8.65 -2.09
CA THR A 420 -3.76 9.44 -0.87
C THR A 420 -2.57 9.35 0.09
N ALA A 421 -2.03 8.14 0.29
CA ALA A 421 -0.86 7.95 1.13
C ALA A 421 0.40 8.55 0.49
N ALA A 422 0.64 8.36 -0.82
CA ALA A 422 1.81 8.90 -1.50
C ALA A 422 1.84 10.44 -1.48
N GLU A 423 0.74 11.08 -1.87
CA GLU A 423 0.62 12.54 -1.85
C GLU A 423 0.64 13.10 -0.43
N GLY A 424 -0.03 12.41 0.51
CA GLY A 424 -0.04 12.77 1.92
C GLY A 424 1.35 12.72 2.56
N LEU A 425 2.19 11.74 2.20
CA LEU A 425 3.58 11.67 2.65
C LEU A 425 4.40 12.87 2.17
N GLU A 426 4.22 13.31 0.92
CA GLU A 426 4.89 14.52 0.40
C GLU A 426 4.41 15.79 1.12
N VAL A 427 3.11 15.89 1.42
CA VAL A 427 2.56 16.98 2.24
C VAL A 427 3.17 16.97 3.65
N CYS A 428 3.34 15.80 4.27
CA CYS A 428 3.99 15.64 5.57
C CYS A 428 5.47 16.07 5.52
N ARG A 429 6.20 15.66 4.47
CA ARG A 429 7.60 16.07 4.24
C ARG A 429 7.71 17.59 4.15
N ARG A 430 6.87 18.21 3.32
CA ARG A 430 6.83 19.68 3.18
C ARG A 430 6.41 20.38 4.47
N ALA A 431 5.68 19.72 5.37
CA ALA A 431 5.22 20.34 6.62
C ALA A 431 6.36 20.41 7.63
N CYS A 432 7.38 19.58 7.44
CA CYS A 432 8.63 19.59 8.21
C CYS A 432 9.65 20.63 7.70
N GLY A 433 9.31 21.45 6.70
CA GLY A 433 10.19 22.47 6.15
C GLY A 433 11.50 21.91 5.59
N GLY A 434 12.60 22.66 5.73
CA GLY A 434 13.93 22.24 5.28
C GLY A 434 14.42 20.95 5.94
N HIS A 435 14.12 20.74 7.23
CA HIS A 435 14.51 19.51 7.92
C HIS A 435 13.82 18.27 7.37
N GLY A 436 12.62 18.41 6.79
CA GLY A 436 11.94 17.34 6.07
C GLY A 436 12.68 16.87 4.81
N TYR A 437 13.64 17.64 4.31
CA TYR A 437 14.49 17.24 3.17
C TYR A 437 15.69 16.38 3.61
N SER A 438 16.01 16.33 4.90
CA SER A 438 17.03 15.43 5.43
C SER A 438 16.54 13.98 5.44
N GLN A 439 17.42 13.03 5.12
CA GLN A 439 17.10 11.61 5.28
C GLN A 439 16.88 11.22 6.75
N PHE A 440 17.49 11.94 7.70
CA PHE A 440 17.23 11.79 9.14
C PHE A 440 15.80 12.22 9.52
N GLY A 441 15.10 12.91 8.61
CA GLY A 441 13.68 13.20 8.75
C GLY A 441 12.79 11.95 8.72
N GLY A 442 13.28 10.83 8.19
CA GLY A 442 12.58 9.53 8.17
C GLY A 442 11.39 9.43 7.22
N ILE A 443 10.93 10.54 6.63
CA ILE A 443 9.84 10.55 5.63
C ILE A 443 10.37 10.23 4.23
N GLY A 444 11.53 10.77 3.85
CA GLY A 444 12.01 10.73 2.45
C GLY A 444 12.26 9.32 1.92
N SER A 445 13.02 8.49 2.65
CA SER A 445 13.28 7.09 2.25
C SER A 445 11.99 6.27 2.19
N TRP A 446 11.16 6.39 3.23
CA TRP A 446 9.87 5.71 3.29
C TRP A 446 8.92 6.10 2.15
N TYR A 447 8.85 7.39 1.83
CA TYR A 447 8.09 7.91 0.70
C TYR A 447 8.59 7.31 -0.62
N ALA A 448 9.91 7.32 -0.85
CA ALA A 448 10.51 6.75 -2.06
C ALA A 448 10.23 5.25 -2.20
N ASP A 449 10.24 4.51 -1.08
CA ASP A 449 9.94 3.07 -1.07
C ASP A 449 8.45 2.76 -1.25
N TYR A 450 7.56 3.71 -0.93
CA TYR A 450 6.11 3.55 -1.08
C TYR A 450 5.59 3.93 -2.47
N LEU A 451 6.24 4.87 -3.17
CA LEU A 451 5.81 5.35 -4.49
C LEU A 451 5.49 4.26 -5.53
N PRO A 452 6.22 3.12 -5.61
CA PRO A 452 5.86 2.05 -6.53
C PRO A 452 4.40 1.57 -6.40
N THR A 453 3.76 1.73 -5.23
CA THR A 453 2.36 1.37 -4.99
C THR A 453 1.35 2.09 -5.85
N THR A 454 1.67 3.26 -6.40
CA THR A 454 0.79 3.95 -7.35
C THR A 454 0.85 3.39 -8.76
N THR A 455 1.83 2.52 -9.05
CA THR A 455 2.13 1.99 -10.38
C THR A 455 1.98 0.47 -10.47
N TRP A 456 2.61 -0.28 -9.55
CA TRP A 456 2.53 -1.74 -9.56
C TRP A 456 1.15 -2.24 -9.10
N GLU A 457 0.86 -3.52 -9.33
CA GLU A 457 -0.47 -4.10 -9.09
C GLU A 457 -1.61 -3.41 -9.86
N GLY A 458 -1.23 -2.73 -10.95
CA GLY A 458 -2.08 -1.93 -11.83
C GLY A 458 -1.86 -0.44 -11.60
N ASP A 459 -1.54 0.26 -12.69
CA ASP A 459 -1.43 1.73 -12.69
C ASP A 459 -2.73 2.37 -12.19
N ASN A 460 -2.61 3.35 -11.30
CA ASN A 460 -3.76 3.94 -10.62
C ASN A 460 -4.79 4.56 -11.58
N TYR A 461 -4.35 5.14 -12.70
CA TYR A 461 -5.27 5.65 -13.72
C TYR A 461 -5.88 4.51 -14.54
N MET A 462 -5.09 3.53 -14.96
CA MET A 462 -5.58 2.42 -15.78
C MET A 462 -6.53 1.47 -15.04
N LEU A 463 -6.34 1.30 -13.73
CA LEU A 463 -7.22 0.48 -12.89
C LEU A 463 -8.67 0.99 -12.86
N THR A 464 -8.87 2.30 -13.00
CA THR A 464 -10.22 2.91 -12.96
C THR A 464 -11.13 2.38 -14.07
N GLN A 465 -10.58 1.92 -15.19
CA GLN A 465 -11.36 1.31 -16.26
C GLN A 465 -12.06 0.01 -15.83
N GLN A 466 -11.46 -0.75 -14.90
CA GLN A 466 -12.06 -1.98 -14.37
C GLN A 466 -13.25 -1.64 -13.47
N VAL A 467 -13.13 -0.57 -12.67
CA VAL A 467 -14.20 -0.04 -11.84
C VAL A 467 -15.34 0.49 -12.72
N ALA A 468 -15.04 1.33 -13.70
CA ALA A 468 -16.05 1.87 -14.61
C ALA A 468 -16.80 0.77 -15.36
N ARG A 469 -16.11 -0.26 -15.87
CA ARG A 469 -16.78 -1.39 -16.53
C ARG A 469 -17.78 -2.09 -15.60
N TYR A 470 -17.42 -2.28 -14.34
CA TYR A 470 -18.31 -2.85 -13.33
C TYR A 470 -19.51 -1.92 -13.06
N LEU A 471 -19.27 -0.63 -12.80
CA LEU A 471 -20.34 0.33 -12.51
C LEU A 471 -21.32 0.47 -13.68
N LEU A 472 -20.84 0.55 -14.91
CA LEU A 472 -21.69 0.58 -16.11
C LEU A 472 -22.49 -0.71 -16.29
N LYS A 473 -21.90 -1.88 -16.00
CA LYS A 473 -22.64 -3.16 -16.01
C LYS A 473 -23.76 -3.15 -14.96
N SER A 474 -23.45 -2.73 -13.74
CA SER A 474 -24.42 -2.64 -12.64
C SER A 474 -25.54 -1.65 -12.95
N ALA A 475 -25.22 -0.48 -13.52
CA ALA A 475 -26.22 0.50 -13.93
C ALA A 475 -27.16 -0.02 -15.02
N ARG A 476 -26.64 -0.76 -16.02
CA ARG A 476 -27.48 -1.43 -17.04
C ARG A 476 -28.43 -2.46 -16.44
N SER A 477 -27.96 -3.23 -15.45
CA SER A 477 -28.80 -4.21 -14.74
C SER A 477 -29.96 -3.53 -13.99
N VAL A 478 -29.67 -2.43 -13.29
CA VAL A 478 -30.72 -1.65 -12.61
C VAL A 478 -31.70 -1.03 -13.61
N LEU A 479 -31.24 -0.50 -14.76
CA LEU A 479 -32.11 0.03 -15.82
C LEU A 479 -33.02 -1.04 -16.43
N LYS A 480 -32.57 -2.30 -16.46
CA LYS A 480 -33.38 -3.43 -16.92
C LYS A 480 -34.48 -3.81 -15.92
N GLY A 481 -34.40 -3.30 -14.68
CA GLY A 481 -35.34 -3.62 -13.60
C GLY A 481 -34.93 -4.82 -12.74
N ASP A 482 -33.67 -5.26 -12.83
CA ASP A 482 -33.16 -6.31 -11.97
C ASP A 482 -33.14 -5.83 -10.49
N ALA A 483 -33.48 -6.70 -9.55
CA ALA A 483 -33.48 -6.35 -8.13
C ALA A 483 -32.05 -6.06 -7.61
N PRO A 484 -31.88 -5.06 -6.73
CA PRO A 484 -30.55 -4.73 -6.21
C PRO A 484 -30.01 -5.86 -5.33
N SER A 485 -28.82 -6.36 -5.66
CA SER A 485 -28.17 -7.49 -4.99
C SER A 485 -27.01 -7.07 -4.08
N ASN A 486 -26.53 -5.83 -4.20
CA ASN A 486 -25.39 -5.31 -3.46
C ASN A 486 -25.51 -3.79 -3.24
N ASP A 487 -24.50 -3.20 -2.60
CA ASP A 487 -24.53 -1.78 -2.24
C ASP A 487 -24.58 -0.85 -3.44
N THR A 488 -23.74 -1.11 -4.45
CA THR A 488 -23.69 -0.37 -5.71
C THR A 488 -25.06 -0.33 -6.41
N THR A 489 -25.71 -1.49 -6.55
CA THR A 489 -27.05 -1.55 -7.18
C THR A 489 -28.11 -0.86 -6.33
N ARG A 490 -28.04 -0.91 -4.99
CA ARG A 490 -28.96 -0.18 -4.09
C ARG A 490 -28.86 1.34 -4.24
N ILE A 491 -27.65 1.91 -4.31
CA ILE A 491 -27.48 3.37 -4.49
C ILE A 491 -27.95 3.84 -5.86
N PHE A 492 -27.80 3.00 -6.90
CA PHE A 492 -28.29 3.30 -8.25
C PHE A 492 -29.83 3.25 -8.31
N THR A 493 -30.45 2.23 -7.71
CA THR A 493 -31.92 2.16 -7.62
C THR A 493 -32.48 3.36 -6.85
N THR A 494 -31.84 3.76 -5.75
CA THR A 494 -32.27 4.94 -4.98
C THR A 494 -32.18 6.22 -5.80
N PHE A 495 -31.08 6.40 -6.54
CA PHE A 495 -30.89 7.56 -7.41
C PHE A 495 -31.97 7.63 -8.49
N LEU A 496 -32.20 6.57 -9.26
CA LEU A 496 -33.20 6.57 -10.34
C LEU A 496 -34.63 6.86 -9.84
N LYS A 497 -34.96 6.40 -8.62
CA LYS A 497 -36.26 6.69 -8.00
C LYS A 497 -36.45 8.15 -7.60
N LYS A 498 -35.37 8.90 -7.40
CA LYS A 498 -35.40 10.26 -6.82
C LYS A 498 -34.82 11.33 -7.74
N GLN A 499 -34.18 10.97 -8.85
CA GLN A 499 -33.45 11.90 -9.71
C GLN A 499 -34.31 13.10 -10.17
N ASP A 500 -35.59 12.89 -10.45
CA ASP A 500 -36.53 13.95 -10.86
C ASP A 500 -37.04 14.81 -9.70
N MET A 501 -36.95 14.30 -8.46
CA MET A 501 -37.33 15.03 -7.24
C MET A 501 -36.17 15.85 -6.66
N GLY A 502 -34.93 15.49 -7.01
CA GLY A 502 -33.71 16.05 -6.44
C GLY A 502 -33.30 15.42 -5.11
N ALA A 503 -32.07 15.74 -4.68
CA ALA A 503 -31.53 15.33 -3.39
C ALA A 503 -31.77 16.42 -2.32
N ALA A 504 -32.24 16.02 -1.14
CA ALA A 504 -32.43 16.90 0.02
C ALA A 504 -31.54 16.42 1.19
N HIS A 505 -30.22 16.44 0.98
CA HIS A 505 -29.25 15.99 1.98
C HIS A 505 -28.82 17.14 2.90
N ASP A 506 -28.94 16.98 4.22
CA ASP A 506 -28.32 17.89 5.20
C ASP A 506 -26.89 17.43 5.55
N VAL A 507 -25.96 17.69 4.64
CA VAL A 507 -24.54 17.29 4.81
C VAL A 507 -23.82 18.03 5.95
N LEU A 508 -24.42 19.08 6.52
CA LEU A 508 -23.87 19.86 7.62
C LEU A 508 -24.44 19.45 8.97
N GLY A 509 -25.63 18.85 9.03
CA GLY A 509 -26.24 18.35 10.26
C GLY A 509 -26.20 16.83 10.42
N SER A 510 -26.22 16.08 9.33
CA SER A 510 -26.45 14.62 9.33
C SER A 510 -25.29 13.85 8.69
N ASP A 511 -24.69 12.96 9.49
CA ASP A 511 -23.60 12.07 9.03
C ASP A 511 -24.12 11.07 7.97
N SER A 512 -25.36 10.58 8.09
CA SER A 512 -25.97 9.68 7.11
C SER A 512 -26.28 10.40 5.78
N ASP A 513 -26.71 11.65 5.84
CA ASP A 513 -26.95 12.45 4.63
C ASP A 513 -25.65 12.83 3.94
N LEU A 514 -24.57 13.03 4.70
CA LEU A 514 -23.23 13.19 4.15
C LEU A 514 -22.80 11.93 3.37
N VAL A 515 -23.01 10.73 3.93
CA VAL A 515 -22.78 9.46 3.19
C VAL A 515 -23.67 9.37 1.94
N ALA A 516 -24.95 9.72 2.06
CA ALA A 516 -25.90 9.68 0.97
C ALA A 516 -25.55 10.64 -0.18
N ALA A 517 -25.00 11.83 0.13
CA ALA A 517 -24.54 12.77 -0.89
C ALA A 517 -23.36 12.22 -1.71
N PHE A 518 -22.44 11.47 -1.09
CA PHE A 518 -21.36 10.79 -1.81
C PHE A 518 -21.89 9.65 -2.69
N ALA A 519 -22.89 8.90 -2.19
CA ALA A 519 -23.58 7.89 -3.00
C ALA A 519 -24.27 8.52 -4.21
N TRP A 520 -24.95 9.66 -4.01
CA TRP A 520 -25.66 10.40 -5.05
C TRP A 520 -24.71 10.88 -6.15
N ARG A 521 -23.58 11.51 -5.78
CA ARG A 521 -22.52 11.92 -6.73
C ARG A 521 -22.04 10.72 -7.56
N THR A 522 -21.80 9.59 -6.92
CA THR A 522 -21.35 8.35 -7.60
C THR A 522 -22.40 7.85 -8.60
N SER A 523 -23.67 7.78 -8.19
CA SER A 523 -24.76 7.35 -9.06
C SER A 523 -24.91 8.29 -10.26
N PHE A 524 -24.93 9.61 -10.04
CA PHE A 524 -25.03 10.61 -11.10
C PHE A 524 -23.93 10.44 -12.15
N LEU A 525 -22.66 10.41 -11.72
CA LEU A 525 -21.52 10.24 -12.63
C LEU A 525 -21.57 8.90 -13.38
N THR A 526 -22.12 7.84 -12.75
CA THR A 526 -22.27 6.54 -13.41
C THR A 526 -23.28 6.63 -14.55
N PHE A 527 -24.44 7.24 -14.31
CA PHE A 527 -25.49 7.35 -15.32
C PHE A 527 -25.12 8.34 -16.43
N GLU A 528 -24.39 9.41 -16.14
CA GLU A 528 -23.82 10.30 -17.18
C GLU A 528 -22.80 9.57 -18.05
N ALA A 529 -21.84 8.86 -17.45
CA ALA A 529 -20.88 8.06 -18.21
C ALA A 529 -21.57 6.94 -19.03
N LEU A 530 -22.67 6.37 -18.50
CA LEU A 530 -23.48 5.39 -19.22
C LEU A 530 -24.23 6.02 -20.39
N LYS A 531 -24.79 7.21 -20.22
CA LYS A 531 -25.44 7.98 -21.29
C LYS A 531 -24.46 8.28 -22.41
N HIS A 532 -23.28 8.84 -22.10
CA HIS A 532 -22.26 9.11 -23.12
C HIS A 532 -21.87 7.81 -23.86
N ARG A 533 -21.72 6.70 -23.12
CA ARG A 533 -21.32 5.41 -23.70
C ARG A 533 -22.41 4.76 -24.56
N ASP A 534 -23.63 4.67 -24.05
CA ASP A 534 -24.69 3.83 -24.62
C ASP A 534 -25.66 4.62 -25.50
N LEU A 535 -25.91 5.90 -25.21
CA LEU A 535 -26.81 6.76 -25.99
C LEU A 535 -26.04 7.57 -27.03
N GLU A 536 -25.00 8.29 -26.60
CA GLU A 536 -24.21 9.17 -27.48
C GLU A 536 -23.12 8.42 -28.27
N LYS A 537 -22.94 7.13 -27.96
CA LYS A 537 -22.03 6.19 -28.63
C LYS A 537 -20.57 6.65 -28.60
N GLU A 538 -20.19 7.37 -27.55
CA GLU A 538 -18.81 7.76 -27.35
C GLU A 538 -17.87 6.56 -27.24
N SER A 539 -16.65 6.73 -27.75
CA SER A 539 -15.63 5.70 -27.72
C SER A 539 -15.19 5.42 -26.28
N TRP A 540 -14.72 4.20 -25.99
CA TRP A 540 -14.17 3.89 -24.66
C TRP A 540 -12.97 4.78 -24.31
N ASN A 541 -12.21 5.17 -25.33
CA ASN A 541 -11.01 5.99 -25.16
C ASN A 541 -11.34 7.45 -24.80
N SER A 542 -12.40 8.04 -25.38
CA SER A 542 -12.81 9.42 -25.05
C SER A 542 -13.31 9.54 -23.61
N LEU A 543 -13.89 8.47 -23.07
CA LEU A 543 -14.43 8.42 -21.72
C LEU A 543 -13.41 8.06 -20.62
N LEU A 544 -12.12 7.85 -20.94
CA LEU A 544 -11.14 7.42 -19.93
C LEU A 544 -10.99 8.40 -18.76
N VAL A 545 -11.13 9.71 -19.03
CA VAL A 545 -11.09 10.74 -17.98
C VAL A 545 -12.35 10.66 -17.10
N ASP A 546 -13.52 10.45 -17.71
CA ASP A 546 -14.78 10.28 -16.97
C ASP A 546 -14.75 9.01 -16.12
N PHE A 547 -14.18 7.93 -16.64
CA PHE A 547 -13.99 6.68 -15.88
C PHE A 547 -13.06 6.86 -14.70
N TRP A 548 -12.00 7.68 -14.83
CA TRP A 548 -11.14 8.02 -13.71
C TRP A 548 -11.88 8.82 -12.64
N ARG A 549 -12.63 9.87 -13.02
CA ARG A 549 -13.46 10.66 -12.10
C ARG A 549 -14.51 9.81 -11.39
N LEU A 550 -15.26 9.02 -12.16
CA LEU A 550 -16.28 8.11 -11.67
C LEU A 550 -15.70 7.08 -10.67
N SER A 551 -14.61 6.42 -11.04
CA SER A 551 -13.94 5.45 -10.16
C SER A 551 -13.46 6.11 -8.87
N THR A 552 -12.96 7.34 -8.95
CA THR A 552 -12.49 8.10 -7.78
C THR A 552 -13.66 8.47 -6.88
N ALA A 553 -14.77 8.97 -7.44
CA ALA A 553 -15.99 9.29 -6.70
C ALA A 553 -16.57 8.06 -5.98
N HIS A 554 -16.66 6.92 -6.67
CA HIS A 554 -17.12 5.66 -6.07
C HIS A 554 -16.20 5.20 -4.93
N SER A 555 -14.89 5.29 -5.13
CA SER A 555 -13.91 4.91 -4.09
C SER A 555 -13.98 5.84 -2.88
N GLN A 556 -14.16 7.15 -3.08
CA GLN A 556 -14.36 8.12 -2.01
C GLN A 556 -15.66 7.85 -1.24
N TYR A 557 -16.74 7.49 -1.94
CA TYR A 557 -17.99 7.03 -1.32
C TYR A 557 -17.75 5.81 -0.43
N LEU A 558 -17.06 4.78 -0.93
CA LEU A 558 -16.76 3.59 -0.14
C LEU A 558 -15.93 3.91 1.11
N VAL A 559 -14.97 4.84 1.02
CA VAL A 559 -14.19 5.24 2.20
C VAL A 559 -15.07 5.96 3.23
N VAL A 560 -15.90 6.91 2.80
CA VAL A 560 -16.82 7.64 3.69
C VAL A 560 -17.82 6.67 4.32
N LYS A 561 -18.42 5.77 3.54
CA LYS A 561 -19.36 4.76 4.02
C LYS A 561 -18.72 3.82 5.04
N ASN A 562 -17.55 3.22 4.71
CA ASN A 562 -16.90 2.28 5.62
C ASN A 562 -16.44 2.94 6.93
N PHE A 563 -16.03 4.20 6.88
CA PHE A 563 -15.73 4.94 8.10
C PHE A 563 -17.00 5.21 8.91
N TYR A 564 -18.08 5.66 8.27
CA TYR A 564 -19.38 5.86 8.93
C TYR A 564 -19.88 4.56 9.59
N ASP A 565 -19.92 3.46 8.86
CA ASP A 565 -20.40 2.15 9.33
C ASP A 565 -19.58 1.66 10.53
N ALA A 566 -18.25 1.83 10.49
CA ALA A 566 -17.38 1.49 11.60
C ALA A 566 -17.69 2.29 12.88
N LEU A 567 -18.23 3.51 12.75
CA LEU A 567 -18.64 4.35 13.89
C LEU A 567 -20.09 4.08 14.34
N GLN A 568 -20.90 3.37 13.55
CA GLN A 568 -22.24 2.94 13.94
C GLN A 568 -22.25 1.65 14.77
N ASP A 569 -21.12 0.94 14.86
CA ASP A 569 -21.02 -0.27 15.66
C ASP A 569 -21.28 0.03 17.14
N GLU A 570 -22.32 -0.58 17.73
CA GLU A 570 -22.70 -0.35 19.12
C GLU A 570 -21.58 -0.72 20.09
N SER A 571 -20.68 -1.64 19.72
CA SER A 571 -19.53 -2.04 20.53
C SER A 571 -18.55 -0.91 20.79
N LEU A 572 -18.52 0.15 19.96
CA LEU A 572 -17.68 1.34 20.18
C LEU A 572 -17.95 1.98 21.54
N ARG A 573 -19.23 2.05 21.93
CA ARG A 573 -19.69 2.73 23.16
C ARG A 573 -19.20 2.05 24.43
N TYR A 574 -18.90 0.76 24.34
CA TYR A 574 -18.38 -0.03 25.46
C TYR A 574 -16.85 -0.14 25.43
N THR A 575 -16.25 -0.04 24.24
CA THR A 575 -14.80 -0.21 24.05
C THR A 575 -14.03 1.08 24.30
N LEU A 576 -14.56 2.22 23.87
CA LEU A 576 -13.91 3.53 23.92
C LEU A 576 -14.64 4.49 24.86
N ASP A 577 -13.92 5.46 25.40
CA ASP A 577 -14.54 6.52 26.19
C ASP A 577 -15.32 7.51 25.29
N PRO A 578 -16.32 8.22 25.83
CA PRO A 578 -17.17 9.12 25.03
C PRO A 578 -16.42 10.24 24.31
N GLU A 579 -15.31 10.74 24.88
CA GLU A 579 -14.49 11.78 24.23
C GLU A 579 -13.80 11.20 22.99
N THR A 580 -13.19 10.02 23.11
CA THR A 580 -12.57 9.34 21.97
C THR A 580 -13.58 9.07 20.86
N VAL A 581 -14.78 8.57 21.19
CA VAL A 581 -15.85 8.35 20.20
C VAL A 581 -16.24 9.67 19.51
N SER A 582 -16.43 10.74 20.29
CA SER A 582 -16.73 12.07 19.74
C SER A 582 -15.65 12.56 18.77
N VAL A 583 -14.37 12.38 19.12
CA VAL A 583 -13.25 12.78 18.25
C VAL A 583 -13.19 11.93 16.97
N LEU A 584 -13.50 10.63 17.04
CA LEU A 584 -13.59 9.79 15.84
C LEU A 584 -14.69 10.27 14.87
N HIS A 585 -15.86 10.68 15.38
CA HIS A 585 -16.88 11.32 14.55
C HIS A 585 -16.41 12.65 13.94
N LYS A 586 -15.66 13.46 14.70
CA LYS A 586 -15.05 14.70 14.16
C LYS A 586 -14.05 14.40 13.05
N LEU A 587 -13.23 13.35 13.18
CA LEU A 587 -12.32 12.90 12.12
C LEU A 587 -13.10 12.42 10.89
N PHE A 588 -14.16 11.64 11.07
CA PHE A 588 -15.05 11.24 9.97
C PHE A 588 -15.59 12.45 9.22
N ARG A 589 -16.16 13.42 9.93
CA ARG A 589 -16.70 14.65 9.32
C ARG A 589 -15.62 15.50 8.69
N LEU A 590 -14.44 15.60 9.30
CA LEU A 590 -13.31 16.35 8.74
C LEU A 590 -12.85 15.74 7.42
N TYR A 591 -12.71 14.41 7.35
CA TYR A 591 -12.36 13.70 6.12
C TYR A 591 -13.43 13.91 5.03
N ALA A 592 -14.69 13.67 5.36
CA ALA A 592 -15.78 13.73 4.39
C ALA A 592 -16.05 15.16 3.89
N LEU A 593 -16.09 16.16 4.77
CA LEU A 593 -16.31 17.57 4.37
C LEU A 593 -15.10 18.17 3.65
N ASN A 594 -13.87 17.82 4.04
CA ASN A 594 -12.67 18.24 3.30
C ASN A 594 -12.61 17.61 1.91
N THR A 595 -13.09 16.38 1.75
CA THR A 595 -13.21 15.74 0.44
C THR A 595 -14.30 16.41 -0.40
N LEU A 596 -15.46 16.71 0.21
CA LEU A 596 -16.56 17.42 -0.45
C LEU A 596 -16.14 18.78 -0.99
N GLU A 597 -15.41 19.59 -0.20
CA GLU A 597 -14.99 20.92 -0.66
C GLU A 597 -13.94 20.88 -1.79
N LYS A 598 -13.11 19.83 -1.84
CA LYS A 598 -12.11 19.61 -2.88
C LYS A 598 -12.76 19.18 -4.19
N GLU A 599 -13.80 18.36 -4.10
CA GLU A 599 -14.57 17.82 -5.23
C GLU A 599 -15.86 18.60 -5.49
N ALA A 600 -15.92 19.85 -5.03
CA ALA A 600 -17.14 20.65 -4.96
C ALA A 600 -17.87 20.79 -6.30
N SER A 601 -17.14 20.81 -7.42
CA SER A 601 -17.73 20.90 -8.76
C SER A 601 -18.66 19.73 -9.06
N GLU A 602 -18.26 18.51 -8.70
CA GLU A 602 -19.03 17.31 -9.00
C GLU A 602 -20.23 17.14 -8.07
N PHE A 603 -20.08 17.52 -6.79
CA PHE A 603 -21.19 17.57 -5.84
C PHE A 603 -22.25 18.61 -6.23
N TYR A 604 -21.81 19.74 -6.78
CA TYR A 604 -22.72 20.76 -7.31
C TYR A 604 -23.40 20.29 -8.60
N SER A 605 -22.63 19.78 -9.58
CA SER A 605 -23.19 19.36 -10.87
C SER A 605 -24.16 18.19 -10.75
N SER A 606 -23.96 17.29 -9.77
CA SER A 606 -24.89 16.20 -9.49
C SER A 606 -26.13 16.63 -8.70
N ALA A 607 -26.23 17.91 -8.31
CA ALA A 607 -27.21 18.46 -7.39
C ALA A 607 -27.30 17.67 -6.06
N ALA A 608 -26.19 17.05 -5.61
CA ALA A 608 -26.17 16.30 -4.36
C ALA A 608 -26.24 17.25 -3.14
N VAL A 609 -25.69 18.46 -3.30
CA VAL A 609 -25.65 19.51 -2.28
C VAL A 609 -25.82 20.89 -2.91
N THR A 610 -26.21 21.86 -2.09
CA THR A 610 -26.34 23.26 -2.53
C THR A 610 -25.00 24.01 -2.49
N VAL A 611 -24.89 25.09 -3.27
CA VAL A 611 -23.74 26.03 -3.21
C VAL A 611 -23.52 26.54 -1.79
N ARG A 612 -24.61 26.84 -1.06
CA ARG A 612 -24.55 27.31 0.33
C ARG A 612 -23.94 26.26 1.26
N GLN A 613 -24.28 24.98 1.09
CA GLN A 613 -23.67 23.90 1.89
C GLN A 613 -22.18 23.74 1.60
N ILE A 614 -21.76 23.84 0.33
CA ILE A 614 -20.34 23.83 -0.04
C ILE A 614 -19.59 25.01 0.61
N GLN A 615 -20.14 26.21 0.52
CA GLN A 615 -19.55 27.41 1.13
C GLN A 615 -19.43 27.29 2.65
N LEU A 616 -20.48 26.80 3.33
CA LEU A 616 -20.49 26.60 4.77
C LEU A 616 -19.54 25.47 5.20
N ALA A 617 -19.46 24.38 4.43
CA ALA A 617 -18.49 23.31 4.67
C ALA A 617 -17.06 23.86 4.66
N ARG A 618 -16.69 24.62 3.62
CA ARG A 618 -15.36 25.23 3.46
C ARG A 618 -15.04 26.28 4.51
N THR A 619 -15.94 27.25 4.69
CA THR A 619 -15.62 28.47 5.47
C THR A 619 -15.93 28.35 6.97
N LYS A 620 -16.73 27.36 7.37
CA LYS A 620 -17.16 27.17 8.77
C LYS A 620 -16.86 25.78 9.27
N SER A 621 -17.46 24.75 8.69
CA SER A 621 -17.42 23.40 9.29
C SER A 621 -16.03 22.78 9.30
N VAL A 622 -15.31 22.82 8.18
CA VAL A 622 -13.93 22.30 8.09
C VAL A 622 -13.03 23.08 9.07
N MET A 623 -13.08 24.41 9.06
CA MET A 623 -12.26 25.24 9.95
C MET A 623 -12.54 24.96 11.43
N LYS A 624 -13.81 24.84 11.82
CA LYS A 624 -14.21 24.48 13.19
C LYS A 624 -13.70 23.07 13.57
N LEU A 625 -13.79 22.11 12.66
CA LEU A 625 -13.30 20.75 12.90
C LEU A 625 -11.78 20.72 13.06
N LEU A 626 -11.02 21.57 12.35
CA LEU A 626 -9.58 21.70 12.55
C LEU A 626 -9.26 22.18 13.97
N GLU A 627 -9.96 23.21 14.45
CA GLU A 627 -9.82 23.73 15.81
C GLU A 627 -10.17 22.66 16.86
N GLU A 628 -11.27 21.93 16.66
CA GLU A 628 -11.73 20.90 17.58
C GLU A 628 -10.84 19.65 17.59
N VAL A 629 -10.19 19.30 16.47
CA VAL A 629 -9.27 18.13 16.38
C VAL A 629 -7.87 18.47 16.84
N ARG A 630 -7.42 19.72 16.66
CA ARG A 630 -6.06 20.19 17.01
C ARG A 630 -5.57 19.78 18.41
N PRO A 631 -6.32 19.96 19.51
CA PRO A 631 -5.82 19.58 20.85
C PRO A 631 -5.62 18.07 21.02
N HIS A 632 -6.22 17.26 20.16
CA HIS A 632 -6.14 15.79 20.21
C HIS A 632 -5.04 15.22 19.29
N ALA A 633 -4.43 16.04 18.44
CA ALA A 633 -3.56 15.58 17.36
C ALA A 633 -2.42 14.66 17.83
N LEU A 634 -1.73 14.99 18.93
CA LEU A 634 -0.66 14.13 19.45
C LEU A 634 -1.16 12.80 20.01
N ARG A 635 -2.28 12.80 20.74
CA ARG A 635 -2.86 11.55 21.28
C ARG A 635 -3.36 10.65 20.13
N LEU A 636 -3.92 11.24 19.08
CA LEU A 636 -4.35 10.50 17.89
C LEU A 636 -3.19 9.84 17.14
N VAL A 637 -2.04 10.52 16.95
CA VAL A 637 -0.87 9.88 16.31
C VAL A 637 -0.17 8.89 17.23
N ASP A 638 -0.18 9.12 18.55
CA ASP A 638 0.39 8.19 19.52
C ASP A 638 -0.38 6.85 19.56
N ALA A 639 -1.67 6.83 19.21
CA ALA A 639 -2.49 5.61 19.13
C ALA A 639 -2.06 4.62 18.03
N TRP A 640 -1.22 5.06 17.07
CA TRP A 640 -0.64 4.17 16.06
C TRP A 640 0.56 3.37 16.58
N GLN A 641 1.05 3.70 17.79
CA GLN A 641 2.09 2.95 18.50
C GLN A 641 3.36 2.71 17.67
N PHE A 642 3.78 3.68 16.85
CA PHE A 642 5.06 3.57 16.14
C PHE A 642 6.24 3.75 17.13
N PRO A 643 7.09 2.72 17.31
CA PRO A 643 8.31 2.88 18.10
C PRO A 643 9.30 3.76 17.33
N ASP A 644 10.11 4.53 18.06
CA ASP A 644 11.12 5.41 17.44
C ASP A 644 12.12 4.60 16.58
N TRP A 645 12.37 3.33 16.94
CA TRP A 645 13.17 2.39 16.15
C TRP A 645 12.56 2.06 14.76
N GLN A 646 11.22 2.00 14.67
CA GLN A 646 10.54 1.82 13.39
C GLN A 646 10.51 3.13 12.61
N LEU A 647 10.20 4.25 13.28
CA LEU A 647 10.15 5.57 12.62
C LEU A 647 11.50 5.94 12.02
N ASP A 648 12.59 5.66 12.75
CA ASP A 648 13.97 6.02 12.41
C ASP A 648 14.06 7.46 11.90
N SER A 649 13.56 8.38 12.72
CA SER A 649 13.36 9.79 12.41
C SER A 649 13.74 10.66 13.59
N SER A 650 14.61 11.64 13.38
CA SER A 650 14.89 12.68 14.37
C SER A 650 13.68 13.57 14.62
N LEU A 651 12.88 13.82 13.57
CA LEU A 651 11.73 14.75 13.63
C LEU A 651 10.51 14.12 14.31
N GLY A 652 10.37 12.81 14.21
CA GLY A 652 9.22 12.06 14.74
C GLY A 652 9.42 11.45 16.12
N ARG A 653 10.50 11.78 16.84
CA ARG A 653 10.81 11.18 18.15
C ARG A 653 9.67 11.35 19.15
N LYS A 654 9.38 10.30 19.91
CA LYS A 654 8.32 10.33 20.93
C LYS A 654 8.61 11.31 22.06
N ASP A 655 9.89 11.50 22.40
CA ASP A 655 10.36 12.36 23.50
C ASP A 655 10.54 13.84 23.11
N GLY A 656 10.37 14.21 21.84
CA GLY A 656 10.49 15.59 21.39
C GLY A 656 11.92 16.12 21.28
N LYS A 657 12.96 15.29 21.50
CA LYS A 657 14.38 15.67 21.39
C LYS A 657 14.86 15.75 19.93
N VAL A 658 14.17 16.58 19.15
CA VAL A 658 14.31 16.66 17.69
C VAL A 658 15.68 17.19 17.30
N TYR A 659 16.09 18.32 17.85
CA TYR A 659 17.29 19.04 17.42
C TYR A 659 18.54 18.32 17.89
N GLU A 660 18.50 17.74 19.08
CA GLU A 660 19.59 16.97 19.68
C GLU A 660 19.87 15.71 18.87
N ASP A 661 18.85 14.93 18.52
CA ASP A 661 19.03 13.73 17.69
C ASP A 661 19.49 14.06 16.27
N MET A 662 18.92 15.11 15.67
CA MET A 662 19.32 15.54 14.33
C MET A 662 20.79 15.97 14.30
N PHE A 663 21.24 16.71 15.33
CA PHE A 663 22.64 17.10 15.47
C PHE A 663 23.54 15.90 15.76
N TYR A 664 23.11 14.96 16.62
CA TYR A 664 23.84 13.71 16.88
C TYR A 664 24.09 12.91 15.60
N ARG A 665 23.06 12.67 14.79
CA ARG A 665 23.18 11.93 13.52
C ARG A 665 24.09 12.66 12.53
N ALA A 666 23.97 13.98 12.44
CA ALA A 666 24.80 14.78 11.53
C ALA A 666 26.27 14.89 11.97
N SER A 667 26.52 15.02 13.27
CA SER A 667 27.86 15.28 13.81
C SER A 667 28.65 13.99 14.05
N GLN A 668 28.02 12.95 14.60
CA GLN A 668 28.70 11.77 15.13
C GLN A 668 28.50 10.50 14.30
N LEU A 669 27.42 10.40 13.52
CA LEU A 669 27.17 9.22 12.68
C LEU A 669 27.55 9.42 11.21
N ASN A 670 27.63 10.66 10.73
CA ASN A 670 27.92 10.95 9.32
C ASN A 670 29.38 10.61 8.95
N PRO A 671 29.63 9.57 8.14
CA PRO A 671 30.98 9.15 7.77
C PRO A 671 31.73 10.22 6.97
N LEU A 672 31.04 11.12 6.26
CA LEU A 672 31.68 12.17 5.47
C LEU A 672 32.57 13.08 6.34
N ASN A 673 32.18 13.29 7.61
CA ASN A 673 32.97 14.08 8.53
C ASN A 673 34.26 13.35 9.00
N GLY A 674 34.44 12.09 8.61
CA GLY A 674 35.69 11.33 8.78
C GLY A 674 36.74 11.60 7.70
N LEU A 675 36.42 12.39 6.67
CA LEU A 675 37.36 12.78 5.62
C LEU A 675 38.05 14.10 5.95
N THR A 676 39.35 14.17 5.68
CA THR A 676 40.09 15.43 5.58
C THR A 676 40.36 15.70 4.10
N ILE A 677 39.64 16.66 3.52
CA ILE A 677 39.69 16.97 2.10
C ILE A 677 40.87 17.90 1.80
N ASP A 678 41.50 17.72 0.63
CA ASP A 678 42.33 18.78 0.05
C ASP A 678 41.43 19.76 -0.72
N PRO A 679 41.25 21.02 -0.28
CA PRO A 679 40.31 21.92 -0.92
C PRO A 679 40.85 22.58 -2.20
N TYR A 680 42.14 22.39 -2.51
CA TYR A 680 42.80 23.11 -3.60
C TYR A 680 42.63 22.38 -4.95
N PRO A 681 42.06 23.03 -5.97
CA PRO A 681 41.74 22.37 -7.25
C PRO A 681 42.97 21.99 -8.08
N ASP A 682 44.13 22.61 -7.82
CA ASP A 682 45.40 22.31 -8.53
C ASP A 682 46.19 21.15 -7.90
N SER A 683 45.68 20.56 -6.82
CA SER A 683 46.27 19.39 -6.16
C SER A 683 45.65 18.10 -6.71
N ASP A 684 46.49 17.16 -7.13
CA ASP A 684 46.04 15.79 -7.50
C ASP A 684 45.60 14.97 -6.27
N VAL A 685 45.92 15.42 -5.06
CA VAL A 685 45.49 14.78 -3.82
C VAL A 685 44.05 15.18 -3.54
N LEU A 686 43.12 14.22 -3.57
CA LEU A 686 41.71 14.49 -3.25
C LEU A 686 41.43 14.49 -1.75
N VAL A 687 42.01 13.52 -1.04
CA VAL A 687 41.77 13.25 0.38
C VAL A 687 43.10 13.12 1.10
N LYS A 688 43.34 13.99 2.09
CA LYS A 688 44.55 13.97 2.93
C LYS A 688 44.51 12.88 3.98
N ASN A 689 43.31 12.55 4.49
CA ASN A 689 43.10 11.49 5.48
C ASN A 689 41.68 10.93 5.37
N ASP A 690 41.54 9.60 5.42
CA ASP A 690 40.24 8.90 5.37
C ASP A 690 40.05 8.03 6.63
N GLU A 691 39.13 8.46 7.49
CA GLU A 691 38.72 7.74 8.69
C GLU A 691 37.28 7.22 8.62
N THR A 692 36.68 7.16 7.43
CA THR A 692 35.28 6.74 7.22
C THR A 692 35.00 5.32 7.70
N ALA A 693 36.01 4.44 7.69
CA ALA A 693 35.90 3.07 8.17
C ALA A 693 35.51 2.97 9.66
N LYS A 694 35.79 3.99 10.48
CA LYS A 694 35.42 4.04 11.91
C LYS A 694 33.90 4.15 12.12
N PHE A 695 33.17 4.61 11.11
CA PHE A 695 31.72 4.81 11.17
C PHE A 695 30.95 3.56 10.69
N LYS A 696 31.60 2.64 9.97
CA LYS A 696 30.96 1.42 9.49
C LYS A 696 30.79 0.41 10.63
N ALA A 697 29.56 0.00 10.88
CA ALA A 697 29.28 -1.12 11.77
C ALA A 697 29.74 -2.43 11.08
N LYS A 698 30.52 -3.25 11.77
CA LYS A 698 30.78 -4.63 11.32
C LYS A 698 29.46 -5.42 11.41
N LEU A 699 28.87 -5.72 10.25
CA LEU A 699 27.60 -6.45 10.09
C LEU A 699 27.57 -7.78 10.86
#